data_AF-A0A1F3Y2Z0-F1
#
_entry.id   AF-A0A1F3Y2Z0-F1
#
_cell.length_a   1.000
_cell.length_b   1.000
_cell.length_c   1.000
_cell.angle_alpha   90.00
_cell.angle_beta   90.00
_cell.angle_gamma   90.00
#
_symmetry.space_group_name_H-M   'P 1'
#
loop_
_entity.id
_entity.type
_entity.pdbx_description
1 polymer ?
#
loop_
_entity_poly.entity_id
_entity_poly.type
_entity_poly.pdbx_seq_one_letter_code
_entity_poly.pdbx_strand_id
1 'polypeptide(L)'
;MDIVCGHARRLKYRTLATAVAFVCALQSLIPPPAAADTESYLTRPDVLSVQARKNTPLMPGWEQFKRANLEAAAQLLELYPDSEIYFIARDSEHLYDYARIAARNDPAALKRLKLINVSRSNINTPGFKEYLAQEGLSEITLKTGKKVVFVDTGFSGSIPKTITDHFPVTIHNQIKTHLMCSMNPAHPSSRVFLTALNRTAPGLEPRVMNGVISKYELMPRYFDRSHAYARINGRWTAISNTGTQLDGRVSKTLSRKYMEDLAAYAMRPENAALLEKRRALWRNLHALAREGNADKTSRALKQMLANAPTDPFAEAIVRDFIEAAYRNLPGISAAIPPPARIGLADAAKNNRQLLALKRPEWATFLSDPAAGAEKLVKNGNWTLLGKICDEIVDNDFYVHMAKQLQMQNPSLQTRKFIKSLVRKGDQNVLRAIAKHAISGTQAVRMKDILRMLIETGYQEVIADVVKHVFVKSPLFSMKDLIRLAIETGGQDVLRALAGEVFSLPQAAGMKDLIRLAAMKSGQNALNYLVMATFSKPHARDMKDLIRFAIETGKQDVLHSLAYDVFSKEHTAHMKDLLRLLLERADSNIIQAVNKYALTAPHALGPEYDVFRNACKIEDRAERIRFLEQKFPAGSKPKYDCAENVMTILQNP
;
A
#
# COMPACT_ATOMS: atom_id res chain seq x y z
N MET A 1 29.60 24.25 50.69
CA MET A 1 28.83 24.21 49.42
C MET A 1 27.86 23.02 49.33
N ASP A 2 28.01 21.97 50.13
CA ASP A 2 27.15 20.76 50.02
C ASP A 2 25.75 20.84 50.63
N ILE A 3 25.51 21.78 51.56
CA ILE A 3 24.19 21.94 52.20
C ILE A 3 23.17 22.61 51.24
N VAL A 4 23.64 23.45 50.32
CA VAL A 4 22.79 24.18 49.37
C VAL A 4 22.33 23.29 48.20
N CYS A 5 23.16 22.32 47.79
CA CYS A 5 22.80 21.34 46.74
C CYS A 5 21.75 20.31 47.19
N GLY A 6 21.69 19.97 48.48
CA GLY A 6 20.70 19.03 49.02
C GLY A 6 19.27 19.57 49.04
N HIS A 7 19.10 20.86 49.32
CA HIS A 7 17.79 21.51 49.37
C HIS A 7 17.16 21.69 47.97
N ALA A 8 17.97 22.04 46.97
CA ALA A 8 17.51 22.20 45.58
C ALA A 8 17.03 20.87 44.95
N ARG A 9 17.66 19.73 45.31
CA ARG A 9 17.21 18.41 44.84
C ARG A 9 15.90 17.98 45.50
N ARG A 10 15.72 18.17 46.81
CA ARG A 10 14.47 17.82 47.51
C ARG A 10 13.27 18.65 47.04
N LEU A 11 13.48 19.92 46.68
CA LEU A 11 12.42 20.76 46.14
C LEU A 11 11.93 20.28 44.77
N LYS A 12 12.85 19.90 43.86
CA LYS A 12 12.53 19.36 42.53
C LYS A 12 11.76 18.03 42.59
N TYR A 13 12.12 17.13 43.51
CA TYR A 13 11.41 15.85 43.65
C TYR A 13 10.00 16.02 44.20
N ARG A 14 9.78 16.98 45.11
CA ARG A 14 8.43 17.30 45.60
C ARG A 14 7.56 17.94 44.53
N THR A 15 8.08 18.89 43.73
CA THR A 15 7.29 19.49 42.64
C THR A 15 6.93 18.47 41.56
N LEU A 16 7.85 17.54 41.24
CA LEU A 16 7.59 16.48 40.28
C LEU A 16 6.54 15.49 40.78
N ALA A 17 6.62 15.08 42.06
CA ALA A 17 5.63 14.18 42.66
C ALA A 17 4.23 14.82 42.72
N THR A 18 4.12 16.10 43.08
CA THR A 18 2.84 16.81 43.10
C THR A 18 2.30 17.03 41.69
N ALA A 19 3.14 17.32 40.70
CA ALA A 19 2.72 17.44 39.30
C ALA A 19 2.23 16.11 38.73
N VAL A 20 2.91 15.00 39.03
CA VAL A 20 2.46 13.65 38.63
C VAL A 20 1.14 13.28 39.31
N ALA A 21 1.00 13.54 40.61
CA ALA A 21 -0.26 13.31 41.33
C ALA A 21 -1.42 14.16 40.77
N PHE A 22 -1.14 15.41 40.40
CA PHE A 22 -2.14 16.31 39.82
C PHE A 22 -2.55 15.91 38.39
N VAL A 23 -1.60 15.43 37.57
CA VAL A 23 -1.89 14.90 36.23
C VAL A 23 -2.69 13.60 36.32
N CYS A 24 -2.37 12.70 37.26
CA CYS A 24 -3.16 11.50 37.50
C CYS A 24 -4.58 11.82 38.02
N ALA A 25 -4.71 12.81 38.91
CA ALA A 25 -6.02 13.27 39.40
C ALA A 25 -6.86 13.92 38.28
N LEU A 26 -6.24 14.73 37.42
CA LEU A 26 -6.91 15.32 36.25
C LEU A 26 -7.37 14.26 35.23
N GLN A 27 -6.60 13.19 35.03
CA GLN A 27 -7.00 12.08 34.16
C GLN A 27 -8.19 11.29 34.72
N SER A 28 -8.32 11.20 36.05
CA SER A 28 -9.49 10.58 36.68
C SER A 28 -10.77 11.42 36.64
N LEU A 29 -10.66 12.71 36.28
CA LEU A 29 -11.79 13.64 36.13
C LEU A 29 -12.34 13.70 34.69
N ILE A 30 -11.68 13.06 33.73
CA ILE A 30 -12.22 12.91 32.38
C ILE A 30 -13.31 11.84 32.45
N PRO A 31 -14.60 12.18 32.23
CA PRO A 31 -15.65 11.18 32.21
C PRO A 31 -15.29 10.13 31.15
N PRO A 32 -15.50 8.82 31.41
CA PRO A 32 -15.27 7.80 30.41
C PRO A 32 -16.04 8.19 29.14
N PRO A 33 -15.46 7.96 27.94
CA PRO A 33 -16.14 8.27 26.69
C PRO A 33 -17.55 7.67 26.73
N ALA A 34 -18.55 8.44 26.26
CA ALA A 34 -19.93 8.00 26.26
C ALA A 34 -20.01 6.61 25.61
N ALA A 35 -20.82 5.71 26.18
CA ALA A 35 -20.94 4.31 25.72
C ALA A 35 -21.27 4.17 24.21
N ALA A 36 -21.72 5.25 23.55
CA ALA A 36 -21.95 5.34 22.11
C ALA A 36 -20.66 5.32 21.25
N ASP A 37 -19.51 5.67 21.81
CA ASP A 37 -18.23 5.81 21.06
C ASP A 37 -17.29 4.61 21.23
N THR A 38 -17.62 3.69 22.14
CA THR A 38 -16.85 2.48 22.42
C THR A 38 -17.48 1.25 21.77
N GLU A 39 -16.72 0.55 20.92
CA GLU A 39 -17.18 -0.71 20.34
C GLU A 39 -16.66 -1.92 21.14
N SER A 40 -17.51 -2.94 21.28
CA SER A 40 -17.14 -4.23 21.89
C SER A 40 -16.80 -5.27 20.83
N TYR A 41 -15.72 -6.01 21.10
CA TYR A 41 -15.29 -7.12 20.26
C TYR A 41 -16.34 -8.25 20.12
N LEU A 42 -17.30 -8.34 21.06
CA LEU A 42 -18.38 -9.32 21.04
C LEU A 42 -19.37 -9.11 19.89
N THR A 43 -19.35 -7.95 19.24
CA THR A 43 -20.27 -7.61 18.13
C THR A 43 -19.83 -8.12 16.77
N ARG A 44 -18.69 -8.82 16.67
CA ARG A 44 -18.21 -9.39 15.42
C ARG A 44 -18.93 -10.70 15.12
N PRO A 45 -19.44 -10.87 13.88
CA PRO A 45 -20.06 -12.12 13.51
C PRO A 45 -19.05 -13.27 13.57
N ASP A 46 -19.53 -14.45 13.97
CA ASP A 46 -18.78 -15.67 13.75
C ASP A 46 -18.73 -15.96 12.25
N VAL A 47 -17.55 -16.25 11.70
CA VAL A 47 -17.42 -16.61 10.29
C VAL A 47 -18.26 -17.83 9.91
N LEU A 48 -18.52 -18.74 10.85
CA LEU A 48 -19.36 -19.91 10.62
C LEU A 48 -20.85 -19.57 10.49
N SER A 49 -21.28 -18.40 10.96
CA SER A 49 -22.66 -17.91 10.79
C SER A 49 -22.84 -17.00 9.58
N VAL A 50 -21.75 -16.65 8.88
CA VAL A 50 -21.80 -15.83 7.68
C VAL A 50 -22.20 -16.67 6.47
N GLN A 51 -23.12 -16.14 5.65
CA GLN A 51 -23.51 -16.78 4.39
C GLN A 51 -22.35 -16.70 3.38
N ALA A 52 -21.89 -17.83 2.88
CA ALA A 52 -20.86 -17.88 1.84
C ALA A 52 -21.32 -17.14 0.57
N ARG A 53 -20.56 -16.12 0.14
CA ARG A 53 -20.86 -15.33 -1.04
C ARG A 53 -19.56 -14.86 -1.71
N LYS A 54 -19.48 -15.00 -3.03
CA LYS A 54 -18.38 -14.44 -3.82
C LYS A 54 -18.64 -12.96 -4.07
N ASN A 55 -17.73 -12.10 -3.63
CA ASN A 55 -17.76 -10.67 -3.85
C ASN A 55 -16.74 -10.26 -4.93
N THR A 56 -16.91 -9.07 -5.51
CA THR A 56 -15.89 -8.46 -6.39
C THR A 56 -14.62 -8.19 -5.58
N PRO A 57 -13.42 -8.54 -6.09
CA PRO A 57 -12.16 -8.30 -5.37
C PRO A 57 -12.04 -6.85 -4.92
N LEU A 58 -11.77 -6.65 -3.63
CA LEU A 58 -11.72 -5.32 -3.02
C LEU A 58 -10.33 -4.66 -3.13
N MET A 59 -9.29 -5.45 -3.40
CA MET A 59 -7.92 -4.98 -3.56
C MET A 59 -7.06 -5.97 -4.37
N PRO A 60 -5.92 -5.55 -4.94
CA PRO A 60 -4.96 -6.46 -5.56
C PRO A 60 -4.46 -7.53 -4.56
N GLY A 61 -4.32 -8.78 -5.01
CA GLY A 61 -3.85 -9.89 -4.16
C GLY A 61 -4.95 -10.65 -3.41
N TRP A 62 -6.22 -10.33 -3.65
CA TRP A 62 -7.37 -10.86 -2.90
C TRP A 62 -7.44 -12.39 -2.84
N GLU A 63 -7.27 -13.08 -3.97
CA GLU A 63 -7.29 -14.55 -4.02
C GLU A 63 -6.05 -15.16 -3.35
N GLN A 64 -4.89 -14.51 -3.49
CA GLN A 64 -3.65 -14.92 -2.84
C GLN A 64 -3.76 -14.87 -1.31
N PHE A 65 -4.45 -13.87 -0.75
CA PHE A 65 -4.70 -13.80 0.69
C PHE A 65 -5.57 -14.96 1.19
N LYS A 66 -6.60 -15.37 0.44
CA LYS A 66 -7.43 -16.53 0.79
C LYS A 66 -6.62 -17.82 0.74
N ARG A 67 -5.76 -17.98 -0.27
CA ARG A 67 -4.84 -19.11 -0.36
C ARG A 67 -3.83 -19.11 0.80
N ALA A 68 -3.28 -17.95 1.18
CA ALA A 68 -2.36 -17.84 2.30
C ALA A 68 -3.01 -18.28 3.61
N ASN A 69 -4.26 -17.85 3.85
CA ASN A 69 -5.04 -18.27 5.02
C ASN A 69 -5.30 -19.78 5.05
N LEU A 70 -5.59 -20.39 3.90
CA LEU A 70 -5.72 -21.86 3.78
C LEU A 70 -4.46 -22.58 4.22
N GLU A 71 -3.31 -22.18 3.65
CA GLU A 71 -2.03 -22.85 3.91
C GLU A 71 -1.59 -22.69 5.37
N ALA A 72 -1.77 -21.49 5.94
CA ALA A 72 -1.51 -21.25 7.36
C ALA A 72 -2.44 -22.06 8.27
N ALA A 73 -3.74 -22.11 7.97
CA ALA A 73 -4.70 -22.89 8.77
C ALA A 73 -4.34 -24.39 8.75
N ALA A 74 -4.02 -24.94 7.58
CA ALA A 74 -3.61 -26.33 7.43
C ALA A 74 -2.36 -26.66 8.27
N GLN A 75 -1.37 -25.77 8.25
CA GLN A 75 -0.16 -25.88 9.07
C GLN A 75 -0.48 -25.81 10.56
N LEU A 76 -1.11 -24.72 11.01
CA LEU A 76 -1.28 -24.43 12.44
C LEU A 76 -2.11 -25.50 13.15
N LEU A 77 -3.17 -26.00 12.50
CA LEU A 77 -4.07 -27.01 13.09
C LEU A 77 -3.38 -28.34 13.39
N GLU A 78 -2.46 -28.75 12.53
CA GLU A 78 -1.82 -30.08 12.56
C GLU A 78 -0.41 -30.04 13.17
N LEU A 79 0.27 -28.89 13.13
CA LEU A 79 1.57 -28.69 13.77
C LEU A 79 1.46 -28.51 15.28
N TYR A 80 0.31 -28.04 15.78
CA TYR A 80 0.03 -27.84 17.19
C TYR A 80 -1.24 -28.58 17.64
N PRO A 81 -1.31 -29.93 17.51
CA PRO A 81 -2.53 -30.68 17.80
C PRO A 81 -2.91 -30.63 19.30
N ASP A 82 -1.90 -30.54 20.17
CA ASP A 82 -2.05 -30.59 21.63
C ASP A 82 -2.04 -29.19 22.28
N SER A 83 -2.16 -28.11 21.50
CA SER A 83 -2.14 -26.73 22.00
C SER A 83 -3.40 -25.96 21.64
N GLU A 84 -3.78 -25.03 22.52
CA GLU A 84 -4.71 -23.97 22.13
C GLU A 84 -3.97 -22.90 21.31
N ILE A 85 -4.64 -22.42 20.26
CA ILE A 85 -4.07 -21.50 19.28
C ILE A 85 -4.76 -20.15 19.45
N TYR A 86 -4.01 -19.18 19.95
CA TYR A 86 -4.48 -17.83 20.23
C TYR A 86 -4.04 -16.88 19.14
N PHE A 87 -4.98 -16.45 18.30
CA PHE A 87 -4.75 -15.45 17.28
C PHE A 87 -4.85 -14.06 17.91
N ILE A 88 -3.85 -13.21 17.68
CA ILE A 88 -3.89 -11.81 18.11
C ILE A 88 -4.75 -11.03 17.11
N ALA A 89 -5.87 -10.49 17.59
CA ALA A 89 -6.84 -9.77 16.79
C ALA A 89 -6.27 -8.51 16.16
N ARG A 90 -7.07 -7.86 15.31
CA ARG A 90 -6.69 -6.92 14.26
C ARG A 90 -5.93 -7.57 13.11
N ASP A 91 -4.67 -7.97 13.30
CA ASP A 91 -3.86 -8.39 12.15
C ASP A 91 -4.08 -9.86 11.77
N SER A 92 -4.41 -10.72 12.75
CA SER A 92 -4.68 -12.16 12.53
C SER A 92 -6.16 -12.55 12.46
N GLU A 93 -7.11 -11.61 12.42
CA GLU A 93 -8.56 -11.90 12.40
C GLU A 93 -8.95 -12.83 11.24
N HIS A 94 -8.45 -12.51 10.05
CA HIS A 94 -8.74 -13.27 8.84
C HIS A 94 -8.10 -14.67 8.83
N LEU A 95 -6.98 -14.84 9.54
CA LEU A 95 -6.35 -16.15 9.75
C LEU A 95 -7.21 -17.01 10.68
N TYR A 96 -7.68 -16.40 11.78
CA TYR A 96 -8.60 -17.05 12.72
C TYR A 96 -9.89 -17.49 12.03
N ASP A 97 -10.48 -16.63 11.21
CA ASP A 97 -11.70 -16.96 10.46
C ASP A 97 -11.51 -18.18 9.57
N TYR A 98 -10.44 -18.20 8.78
CA TYR A 98 -10.18 -19.35 7.92
C TYR A 98 -9.88 -20.61 8.74
N ALA A 99 -9.15 -20.50 9.86
CA ALA A 99 -8.90 -21.63 10.75
C ALA A 99 -10.20 -22.21 11.32
N ARG A 100 -11.18 -21.37 11.70
CA ARG A 100 -12.52 -21.84 12.12
C ARG A 100 -13.23 -22.57 10.99
N ILE A 101 -13.25 -22.01 9.77
CA ILE A 101 -13.86 -22.66 8.62
C ILE A 101 -13.20 -24.02 8.35
N ALA A 102 -11.87 -24.09 8.40
CA ALA A 102 -11.09 -25.31 8.19
C ALA A 102 -11.37 -26.38 9.27
N ALA A 103 -11.74 -25.95 10.48
CA ALA A 103 -12.08 -26.81 11.61
C ALA A 103 -13.60 -27.04 11.79
N ARG A 104 -14.46 -26.60 10.86
CA ARG A 104 -15.92 -26.64 11.04
C ARG A 104 -16.51 -28.03 11.31
N ASN A 105 -15.84 -29.07 10.81
CA ASN A 105 -16.22 -30.48 10.97
C ASN A 105 -15.38 -31.20 12.05
N ASP A 106 -14.58 -30.46 12.82
CA ASP A 106 -13.68 -30.97 13.86
C ASP A 106 -13.91 -30.18 15.16
N PRO A 107 -14.89 -30.58 15.99
CA PRO A 107 -15.24 -29.85 17.21
C PRO A 107 -14.07 -29.70 18.19
N ALA A 108 -13.17 -30.69 18.23
CA ALA A 108 -11.99 -30.65 19.08
C ALA A 108 -11.01 -29.57 18.61
N ALA A 109 -10.71 -29.50 17.31
CA ALA A 109 -9.92 -28.40 16.75
C ALA A 109 -10.59 -27.04 16.95
N LEU A 110 -11.89 -26.93 16.70
CA LEU A 110 -12.62 -25.67 16.83
C LEU A 110 -12.56 -25.11 18.26
N LYS A 111 -12.64 -25.97 19.28
CA LYS A 111 -12.53 -25.56 20.70
C LYS A 111 -11.16 -24.97 21.06
N ARG A 112 -10.09 -25.38 20.35
CA ARG A 112 -8.71 -24.91 20.56
C ARG A 112 -8.43 -23.54 19.94
N LEU A 113 -9.26 -23.07 19.01
CA LEU A 113 -9.06 -21.81 18.31
C LEU A 113 -9.62 -20.64 19.14
N LYS A 114 -8.75 -19.69 19.51
CA LYS A 114 -9.10 -18.51 20.30
C LYS A 114 -8.71 -17.24 19.54
N LEU A 115 -9.52 -16.20 19.65
CA LEU A 115 -9.22 -14.87 19.12
C LEU A 115 -9.22 -13.90 20.29
N ILE A 116 -8.09 -13.23 20.53
CA ILE A 116 -7.95 -12.28 21.64
C ILE A 116 -7.55 -10.90 21.11
N ASN A 117 -8.16 -9.85 21.64
CA ASN A 117 -7.87 -8.47 21.23
C ASN A 117 -6.95 -7.81 22.25
N VAL A 118 -5.66 -7.99 22.02
CA VAL A 118 -4.57 -7.45 22.84
C VAL A 118 -3.67 -6.63 21.93
N SER A 119 -3.31 -5.45 22.40
CA SER A 119 -2.46 -4.50 21.69
C SER A 119 -1.39 -3.96 22.64
N ARG A 120 -0.36 -3.31 22.09
CA ARG A 120 0.65 -2.62 22.90
C ARG A 120 0.05 -1.53 23.79
N SER A 121 -1.08 -0.93 23.37
CA SER A 121 -1.74 0.14 24.13
C SER A 121 -2.56 -0.37 25.30
N ASN A 122 -3.12 -1.59 25.23
CA ASN A 122 -4.02 -2.08 26.28
C ASN A 122 -3.40 -3.16 27.20
N ILE A 123 -2.25 -3.74 26.85
CA ILE A 123 -1.70 -4.89 27.58
C ILE A 123 -1.38 -4.61 29.07
N ASN A 124 -1.11 -3.36 29.42
CA ASN A 124 -0.85 -2.94 30.80
C ASN A 124 -2.06 -2.28 31.48
N THR A 125 -3.24 -2.35 30.87
CA THR A 125 -4.44 -1.69 31.42
C THR A 125 -5.16 -2.58 32.44
N PRO A 126 -5.90 -1.99 33.40
CA PRO A 126 -6.73 -2.76 34.33
C PRO A 126 -7.69 -3.71 33.60
N GLY A 127 -7.91 -4.90 34.15
CA GLY A 127 -8.80 -5.91 33.56
C GLY A 127 -8.12 -6.86 32.56
N PHE A 128 -6.85 -6.60 32.17
CA PHE A 128 -6.13 -7.45 31.22
C PHE A 128 -5.96 -8.89 31.69
N LYS A 129 -5.55 -9.11 32.94
CA LYS A 129 -5.34 -10.46 33.49
C LYS A 129 -6.65 -11.23 33.59
N GLU A 130 -7.71 -10.55 34.01
CA GLU A 130 -9.05 -11.11 34.12
C GLU A 130 -9.62 -11.45 32.75
N TYR A 131 -9.39 -10.59 31.75
CA TYR A 131 -9.72 -10.86 30.35
C TYR A 131 -9.01 -12.11 29.84
N LEU A 132 -7.68 -12.23 30.02
CA LEU A 132 -6.94 -13.43 29.62
C LEU A 132 -7.45 -14.69 30.32
N ALA A 133 -7.67 -14.63 31.64
CA ALA A 133 -8.17 -15.76 32.41
C ALA A 133 -9.55 -16.20 31.93
N GLN A 134 -10.44 -15.25 31.60
CA GLN A 134 -11.75 -15.51 31.00
C GLN A 134 -11.64 -16.19 29.63
N GLU A 135 -10.66 -15.81 28.81
CA GLU A 135 -10.36 -16.46 27.53
C GLU A 135 -9.56 -17.77 27.70
N GLY A 136 -9.47 -18.28 28.93
CA GLY A 136 -8.88 -19.57 29.27
C GLY A 136 -7.35 -19.55 29.41
N LEU A 137 -6.73 -18.38 29.44
CA LEU A 137 -5.30 -18.21 29.63
C LEU A 137 -5.01 -17.64 31.02
N SER A 138 -4.69 -18.52 31.96
CA SER A 138 -4.39 -18.16 33.35
C SER A 138 -3.22 -18.97 33.89
N GLU A 139 -2.60 -18.50 34.97
CA GLU A 139 -1.54 -19.25 35.65
C GLU A 139 -2.01 -20.64 36.08
N ILE A 140 -3.25 -20.75 36.57
CA ILE A 140 -3.85 -22.03 36.99
C ILE A 140 -3.94 -22.99 35.81
N THR A 141 -4.50 -22.55 34.68
CA THR A 141 -4.67 -23.41 33.50
C THR A 141 -3.34 -23.80 32.87
N LEU A 142 -2.34 -22.93 32.90
CA LEU A 142 -0.99 -23.25 32.44
C LEU A 142 -0.33 -24.27 33.40
N LYS A 143 -0.38 -24.07 34.72
CA LYS A 143 0.18 -25.02 35.70
C LYS A 143 -0.38 -26.45 35.56
N THR A 144 -1.59 -26.65 35.06
CA THR A 144 -2.14 -27.99 34.76
C THR A 144 -1.61 -28.63 33.47
N GLY A 145 -0.63 -28.00 32.80
CA GLY A 145 0.03 -28.51 31.61
C GLY A 145 -0.57 -28.04 30.29
N LYS A 146 -1.51 -27.09 30.31
CA LYS A 146 -2.10 -26.51 29.09
C LYS A 146 -1.01 -25.86 28.25
N LYS A 147 -0.94 -26.21 26.97
CA LYS A 147 -0.01 -25.61 26.00
C LYS A 147 -0.72 -24.59 25.15
N VAL A 148 -0.04 -23.48 24.90
CA VAL A 148 -0.58 -22.34 24.15
C VAL A 148 0.42 -21.92 23.08
N VAL A 149 -0.09 -21.62 21.89
CA VAL A 149 0.68 -20.95 20.84
C VAL A 149 -0.03 -19.67 20.43
N PHE A 150 0.67 -18.54 20.55
CA PHE A 150 0.24 -17.28 19.98
C PHE A 150 0.56 -17.22 18.49
N VAL A 151 -0.41 -16.82 17.69
CA VAL A 151 -0.27 -16.57 16.27
C VAL A 151 -0.41 -15.08 16.02
N ASP A 152 0.61 -14.51 15.42
CA ASP A 152 0.70 -13.09 15.10
C ASP A 152 1.25 -12.92 13.67
N THR A 153 0.76 -11.92 12.94
CA THR A 153 1.33 -11.56 11.63
C THR A 153 2.57 -10.70 11.78
N GLY A 154 2.72 -10.04 12.94
CA GLY A 154 3.79 -9.10 13.23
C GLY A 154 5.19 -9.70 13.25
N PHE A 155 6.18 -8.81 13.22
CA PHE A 155 7.56 -9.17 12.92
C PHE A 155 8.36 -9.77 14.08
N SER A 156 8.21 -9.23 15.29
CA SER A 156 9.12 -9.54 16.41
C SER A 156 8.50 -10.42 17.50
N GLY A 157 7.18 -10.64 17.46
CA GLY A 157 6.45 -11.32 18.54
C GLY A 157 6.36 -10.48 19.82
N SER A 158 6.44 -9.15 19.72
CA SER A 158 6.45 -8.28 20.91
C SER A 158 5.21 -8.43 21.79
N ILE A 159 4.02 -8.56 21.20
CA ILE A 159 2.78 -8.71 21.98
C ILE A 159 2.76 -10.07 22.69
N PRO A 160 2.95 -11.22 22.00
CA PRO A 160 3.09 -12.52 22.66
C PRO A 160 4.15 -12.55 23.76
N LYS A 161 5.31 -11.91 23.53
CA LYS A 161 6.36 -11.80 24.55
C LYS A 161 5.84 -11.06 25.80
N THR A 162 5.27 -9.87 25.63
CA THR A 162 4.74 -9.11 26.77
C THR A 162 3.64 -9.87 27.50
N ILE A 163 2.75 -10.58 26.79
CA ILE A 163 1.74 -11.46 27.40
C ILE A 163 2.43 -12.54 28.27
N THR A 164 3.47 -13.19 27.72
CA THR A 164 4.26 -14.22 28.42
C THR A 164 4.92 -13.65 29.69
N ASP A 165 5.44 -12.43 29.63
CA ASP A 165 6.10 -11.76 30.77
C ASP A 165 5.15 -11.49 31.96
N HIS A 166 3.81 -11.55 31.77
CA HIS A 166 2.84 -11.47 32.87
C HIS A 166 2.68 -12.77 33.65
N PHE A 167 3.28 -13.87 33.19
CA PHE A 167 3.26 -15.17 33.84
C PHE A 167 4.61 -15.49 34.51
N PRO A 168 4.63 -16.32 35.56
CA PRO A 168 5.88 -16.80 36.15
C PRO A 168 6.78 -17.50 35.12
N VAL A 169 8.10 -17.30 35.23
CA VAL A 169 9.10 -17.90 34.32
C VAL A 169 8.98 -19.43 34.25
N THR A 170 8.55 -20.08 35.34
CA THR A 170 8.38 -21.53 35.44
C THR A 170 7.36 -22.11 34.46
N ILE A 171 6.45 -21.31 33.90
CA ILE A 171 5.45 -21.74 32.92
C ILE A 171 5.65 -21.15 31.52
N HIS A 172 6.71 -20.36 31.30
CA HIS A 172 7.01 -19.78 29.97
C HIS A 172 7.23 -20.85 28.90
N ASN A 173 7.71 -22.04 29.28
CA ASN A 173 7.91 -23.15 28.35
C ASN A 173 6.60 -23.67 27.71
N GLN A 174 5.44 -23.40 28.32
CA GLN A 174 4.13 -23.78 27.80
C GLN A 174 3.54 -22.76 26.83
N ILE A 175 4.11 -21.56 26.78
CA ILE A 175 3.67 -20.46 25.93
C ILE A 175 4.63 -20.34 24.76
N LYS A 176 4.13 -20.58 23.55
CA LYS A 176 4.89 -20.48 22.30
C LYS A 176 4.36 -19.34 21.44
N THR A 177 5.17 -18.92 20.48
CA THR A 177 4.79 -17.91 19.49
C THR A 177 5.13 -18.45 18.11
N HIS A 178 4.23 -18.29 17.15
CA HIS A 178 4.43 -18.61 15.74
C HIS A 178 4.03 -17.40 14.91
N LEU A 179 4.96 -16.88 14.10
CA LEU A 179 4.75 -15.67 13.33
C LEU A 179 4.49 -16.01 11.86
N MET A 180 3.67 -15.23 11.17
CA MET A 180 3.56 -15.40 9.71
C MET A 180 4.83 -14.94 8.99
N CYS A 181 5.43 -13.84 9.46
CA CYS A 181 6.66 -13.25 8.92
C CYS A 181 7.65 -12.91 10.04
N SER A 182 8.45 -13.89 10.49
CA SER A 182 9.32 -13.71 11.65
C SER A 182 10.61 -12.93 11.32
N MET A 183 10.80 -11.78 11.97
CA MET A 183 12.08 -11.08 12.10
C MET A 183 12.89 -11.52 13.32
N ASN A 184 12.34 -12.37 14.17
CA ASN A 184 12.98 -12.83 15.41
C ASN A 184 13.39 -14.31 15.25
N PRO A 185 14.69 -14.65 15.28
CA PRO A 185 15.12 -16.04 15.11
C PRO A 185 14.67 -16.96 16.24
N ALA A 186 14.13 -16.44 17.35
CA ALA A 186 13.55 -17.24 18.41
C ALA A 186 12.16 -17.81 18.05
N HIS A 187 11.47 -17.26 17.05
CA HIS A 187 10.10 -17.65 16.69
C HIS A 187 10.04 -18.18 15.26
N PRO A 188 9.41 -19.33 15.00
CA PRO A 188 9.25 -19.84 13.64
C PRO A 188 8.40 -18.90 12.78
N SER A 189 8.65 -18.92 11.48
CA SER A 189 7.84 -18.26 10.46
C SER A 189 6.97 -19.27 9.69
N SER A 190 5.87 -18.81 9.08
CA SER A 190 5.09 -19.58 8.10
C SER A 190 5.44 -19.18 6.66
N ARG A 191 6.45 -19.82 6.06
CA ARG A 191 6.73 -19.67 4.62
C ARG A 191 5.60 -20.21 3.76
N VAL A 192 4.81 -21.18 4.20
CA VAL A 192 3.65 -21.64 3.41
C VAL A 192 2.63 -20.52 3.23
N PHE A 193 2.40 -19.72 4.26
CA PHE A 193 1.61 -18.49 4.16
C PHE A 193 2.25 -17.50 3.19
N LEU A 194 3.55 -17.21 3.35
CA LEU A 194 4.27 -16.24 2.51
C LEU A 194 4.37 -16.69 1.04
N THR A 195 4.42 -18.00 0.78
CA THR A 195 4.53 -18.59 -0.57
C THR A 195 3.29 -18.35 -1.40
N ALA A 196 2.12 -18.35 -0.75
CA ALA A 196 0.87 -17.99 -1.41
C ALA A 196 0.85 -16.53 -1.87
N LEU A 197 1.57 -15.64 -1.18
CA LEU A 197 1.67 -14.21 -1.50
C LEU A 197 2.84 -13.91 -2.46
N ASN A 198 3.92 -14.69 -2.36
CA ASN A 198 5.09 -14.59 -3.22
C ASN A 198 5.73 -15.98 -3.38
N ARG A 199 5.70 -16.54 -4.59
CA ARG A 199 6.20 -17.89 -4.89
C ARG A 199 7.69 -18.10 -4.58
N THR A 200 8.49 -17.05 -4.47
CA THR A 200 9.92 -17.16 -4.12
C THR A 200 10.17 -17.23 -2.61
N ALA A 201 9.14 -17.07 -1.77
CA ALA A 201 9.25 -17.06 -0.32
C ALA A 201 9.97 -18.28 0.31
N PRO A 202 9.86 -19.52 -0.21
CA PRO A 202 10.55 -20.66 0.40
C PRO A 202 12.07 -20.47 0.44
N GLY A 203 12.63 -19.94 -0.64
CA GLY A 203 14.06 -19.69 -0.78
C GLY A 203 14.53 -18.38 -0.16
N LEU A 204 13.68 -17.66 0.59
CA LEU A 204 14.02 -16.37 1.19
C LEU A 204 13.97 -16.43 2.72
N GLU A 205 14.82 -15.66 3.38
CA GLU A 205 14.66 -15.42 4.81
C GLU A 205 13.36 -14.62 5.08
N PRO A 206 12.48 -15.05 6.00
CA PRO A 206 11.22 -14.35 6.24
C PRO A 206 11.36 -12.85 6.54
N ARG A 207 12.46 -12.43 7.17
CA ARG A 207 12.75 -11.01 7.50
C ARG A 207 12.81 -10.09 6.29
N VAL A 208 13.03 -10.66 5.11
CA VAL A 208 13.13 -9.91 3.85
C VAL A 208 11.77 -9.71 3.18
N MET A 209 10.74 -10.35 3.74
CA MET A 209 9.39 -10.39 3.20
C MET A 209 8.45 -9.38 3.88
N ASN A 210 9.00 -8.41 4.60
CA ASN A 210 8.21 -7.43 5.34
C ASN A 210 7.21 -6.67 4.45
N GLY A 211 7.64 -6.26 3.25
CA GLY A 211 6.76 -5.58 2.30
C GLY A 211 5.60 -6.45 1.79
N VAL A 212 5.74 -7.78 1.83
CA VAL A 212 4.69 -8.72 1.45
C VAL A 212 3.62 -8.81 2.54
N ILE A 213 4.02 -8.91 3.81
CA ILE A 213 3.06 -8.97 4.93
C ILE A 213 2.39 -7.61 5.18
N SER A 214 3.06 -6.48 4.95
CA SER A 214 2.43 -5.15 5.10
C SER A 214 1.18 -4.99 4.24
N LYS A 215 1.13 -5.58 3.04
CA LYS A 215 -0.08 -5.56 2.19
C LYS A 215 -1.24 -6.34 2.81
N TYR A 216 -0.93 -7.44 3.49
CA TYR A 216 -1.91 -8.25 4.22
C TYR A 216 -2.42 -7.50 5.47
N GLU A 217 -1.55 -6.82 6.21
CA GLU A 217 -1.94 -6.02 7.37
C GLU A 217 -2.88 -4.86 7.01
N LEU A 218 -2.77 -4.31 5.78
CA LEU A 218 -3.65 -3.27 5.25
C LEU A 218 -5.06 -3.77 4.84
N MET A 219 -5.35 -5.06 4.94
CA MET A 219 -6.68 -5.58 4.64
C MET A 219 -7.75 -5.00 5.56
N PRO A 220 -8.99 -4.80 5.07
CA PRO A 220 -10.06 -4.27 5.90
C PRO A 220 -10.30 -5.11 7.14
N ARG A 221 -10.39 -4.47 8.31
CA ARG A 221 -10.58 -5.13 9.62
C ARG A 221 -11.95 -4.82 10.20
N TYR A 222 -12.44 -5.69 11.09
CA TYR A 222 -13.77 -5.48 11.68
C TYR A 222 -13.74 -4.43 12.80
N PHE A 223 -12.64 -4.36 13.55
CA PHE A 223 -12.49 -3.46 14.71
C PHE A 223 -11.21 -2.63 14.65
N ASP A 224 -11.26 -1.49 15.35
CA ASP A 224 -10.08 -0.70 15.72
C ASP A 224 -9.21 -1.44 16.77
N ARG A 225 -7.95 -1.00 16.98
CA ARG A 225 -7.17 -1.54 18.12
C ARG A 225 -7.85 -1.17 19.41
N SER A 226 -7.99 -2.15 20.28
CA SER A 226 -8.41 -1.92 21.64
C SER A 226 -7.38 -1.07 22.40
N HIS A 227 -7.87 -0.18 23.24
CA HIS A 227 -7.07 0.68 24.10
C HIS A 227 -7.28 0.37 25.60
N ALA A 228 -8.35 -0.32 25.95
CA ALA A 228 -8.67 -0.71 27.32
C ALA A 228 -9.51 -2.00 27.38
N TYR A 229 -9.86 -2.42 28.60
CA TYR A 229 -10.82 -3.47 28.88
C TYR A 229 -11.94 -2.95 29.78
N ALA A 230 -13.17 -3.42 29.55
CA ALA A 230 -14.32 -3.10 30.37
C ALA A 230 -15.19 -4.34 30.62
N ARG A 231 -15.94 -4.35 31.72
CA ARG A 231 -17.00 -5.35 31.95
C ARG A 231 -18.28 -4.91 31.25
N ILE A 232 -18.70 -5.65 30.23
CA ILE A 232 -19.96 -5.45 29.52
C ILE A 232 -20.77 -6.74 29.67
N ASN A 233 -21.99 -6.63 30.20
CA ASN A 233 -22.87 -7.78 30.48
C ASN A 233 -22.19 -8.88 31.31
N GLY A 234 -21.45 -8.48 32.36
CA GLY A 234 -20.73 -9.39 33.26
C GLY A 234 -19.45 -10.01 32.68
N ARG A 235 -19.10 -9.71 31.43
CA ARG A 235 -17.94 -10.27 30.73
C ARG A 235 -16.88 -9.19 30.47
N TRP A 236 -15.61 -9.50 30.70
CA TRP A 236 -14.50 -8.64 30.28
C TRP A 236 -14.40 -8.64 28.75
N THR A 237 -14.42 -7.46 28.16
CA THR A 237 -14.23 -7.24 26.72
C THR A 237 -13.17 -6.19 26.48
N ALA A 238 -12.37 -6.38 25.45
CA ALA A 238 -11.56 -5.32 24.89
C ALA A 238 -12.48 -4.26 24.26
N ILE A 239 -12.14 -2.98 24.43
CA ILE A 239 -12.87 -1.84 23.88
C ILE A 239 -11.95 -0.95 23.05
N SER A 240 -12.46 -0.40 21.96
CA SER A 240 -11.77 0.53 21.04
C SER A 240 -12.60 1.80 20.85
N ASN A 241 -11.91 2.92 20.62
CA ASN A 241 -12.54 4.18 20.23
C ASN A 241 -12.69 4.18 18.71
N THR A 242 -13.93 4.25 18.23
CA THR A 242 -14.22 4.19 16.79
C THR A 242 -13.58 5.35 16.02
N GLY A 243 -12.95 5.06 14.87
CA GLY A 243 -12.53 6.10 13.91
C GLY A 243 -11.28 6.92 14.29
N THR A 244 -10.54 6.51 15.33
CA THR A 244 -9.39 7.27 15.84
C THR A 244 -8.04 6.83 15.28
N GLN A 245 -7.95 5.72 14.55
CA GLN A 245 -6.67 5.16 14.10
C GLN A 245 -6.39 5.42 12.62
N LEU A 246 -5.16 5.83 12.34
CA LEU A 246 -4.65 6.09 10.99
C LEU A 246 -4.05 4.85 10.32
N ASP A 247 -3.72 3.81 11.09
CA ASP A 247 -3.02 2.63 10.59
C ASP A 247 -3.99 1.47 10.32
N GLY A 248 -4.43 1.33 9.08
CA GLY A 248 -5.35 0.26 8.65
C GLY A 248 -6.77 0.76 8.39
N ARG A 249 -7.46 0.12 7.43
CA ARG A 249 -8.83 0.49 7.06
C ARG A 249 -9.82 -0.32 7.88
N VAL A 250 -10.27 0.18 9.03
CA VAL A 250 -11.40 -0.45 9.72
C VAL A 250 -12.66 -0.24 8.89
N SER A 251 -13.30 -1.34 8.52
CA SER A 251 -14.55 -1.32 7.78
C SER A 251 -15.29 -2.62 8.02
N LYS A 252 -16.28 -2.58 8.92
CA LYS A 252 -17.15 -3.72 9.25
C LYS A 252 -17.78 -4.33 7.99
N THR A 253 -18.22 -3.48 7.06
CA THR A 253 -18.82 -3.90 5.78
C THR A 253 -17.82 -4.66 4.90
N LEU A 254 -16.61 -4.11 4.69
CA LEU A 254 -15.61 -4.78 3.84
C LEU A 254 -15.03 -6.02 4.51
N SER A 255 -14.83 -5.99 5.84
CA SER A 255 -14.40 -7.14 6.63
C SER A 255 -15.42 -8.28 6.53
N ARG A 256 -16.72 -7.98 6.69
CA ARG A 256 -17.79 -8.98 6.50
C ARG A 256 -17.80 -9.57 5.10
N LYS A 257 -17.66 -8.74 4.05
CA LYS A 257 -17.54 -9.24 2.67
C LYS A 257 -16.36 -10.20 2.50
N TYR A 258 -15.24 -9.95 3.18
CA TYR A 258 -14.11 -10.87 3.12
C TYR A 258 -14.39 -12.18 3.88
N MET A 259 -15.07 -12.13 5.02
CA MET A 259 -15.53 -13.35 5.71
C MET A 259 -16.42 -14.21 4.80
N GLU A 260 -17.36 -13.59 4.07
CA GLU A 260 -18.20 -14.26 3.08
C GLU A 260 -17.37 -14.90 1.96
N ASP A 261 -16.36 -14.19 1.46
CA ASP A 261 -15.44 -14.66 0.43
C ASP A 261 -14.55 -15.82 0.93
N LEU A 262 -14.07 -15.78 2.17
CA LEU A 262 -13.31 -16.86 2.80
C LEU A 262 -14.16 -18.12 2.91
N ALA A 263 -15.40 -17.99 3.40
CA ALA A 263 -16.35 -19.09 3.49
C ALA A 263 -16.64 -19.69 2.10
N ALA A 264 -16.94 -18.84 1.11
CA ALA A 264 -17.18 -19.27 -0.26
C ALA A 264 -15.95 -19.93 -0.89
N TYR A 265 -14.74 -19.40 -0.67
CA TYR A 265 -13.49 -19.97 -1.16
C TYR A 265 -13.22 -21.35 -0.56
N ALA A 266 -13.38 -21.51 0.75
CA ALA A 266 -13.16 -22.77 1.45
C ALA A 266 -14.19 -23.86 1.10
N MET A 267 -15.40 -23.47 0.68
CA MET A 267 -16.45 -24.41 0.27
C MET A 267 -16.28 -24.95 -1.16
N ARG A 268 -15.39 -24.36 -1.98
CA ARG A 268 -15.15 -24.89 -3.34
C ARG A 268 -14.50 -26.27 -3.26
N PRO A 269 -14.95 -27.28 -4.03
CA PRO A 269 -14.43 -28.64 -3.97
C PRO A 269 -12.89 -28.72 -4.09
N GLU A 270 -12.31 -27.95 -5.01
CA GLU A 270 -10.86 -27.93 -5.24
C GLU A 270 -10.07 -27.37 -4.05
N ASN A 271 -10.61 -26.37 -3.36
CA ASN A 271 -9.95 -25.77 -2.19
C ASN A 271 -10.16 -26.61 -0.94
N ALA A 272 -11.32 -27.24 -0.78
CA ALA A 272 -11.57 -28.20 0.29
C ALA A 272 -10.66 -29.43 0.15
N ALA A 273 -10.53 -29.98 -1.06
CA ALA A 273 -9.62 -31.09 -1.34
C ALA A 273 -8.16 -30.70 -1.09
N LEU A 274 -7.75 -29.50 -1.50
CA LEU A 274 -6.43 -28.98 -1.22
C LEU A 274 -6.17 -28.82 0.29
N LEU A 275 -7.12 -28.24 1.04
CA LEU A 275 -7.00 -28.07 2.48
C LEU A 275 -6.79 -29.43 3.16
N GLU A 276 -7.59 -30.44 2.81
CA GLU A 276 -7.43 -31.79 3.39
C GLU A 276 -6.09 -32.41 2.99
N LYS A 277 -5.68 -32.27 1.72
CA LYS A 277 -4.36 -32.71 1.26
C LYS A 277 -3.23 -32.09 2.09
N ARG A 278 -3.31 -30.78 2.38
CA ARG A 278 -2.30 -30.07 3.18
C ARG A 278 -2.35 -30.48 4.65
N ARG A 279 -3.54 -30.62 5.25
CA ARG A 279 -3.70 -31.11 6.62
C ARG A 279 -3.14 -32.53 6.79
N ALA A 280 -3.49 -33.45 5.89
CA ALA A 280 -2.98 -34.82 5.91
C ALA A 280 -1.45 -34.86 5.83
N LEU A 281 -0.85 -34.01 4.99
CA LEU A 281 0.61 -33.91 4.89
C LEU A 281 1.23 -33.45 6.22
N TRP A 282 0.74 -32.36 6.82
CA TRP A 282 1.26 -31.87 8.10
C TRP A 282 1.08 -32.90 9.24
N ARG A 283 -0.07 -33.56 9.28
CA ARG A 283 -0.37 -34.64 10.23
C ARG A 283 0.62 -35.79 10.11
N ASN A 284 0.92 -36.21 8.87
CA ASN A 284 1.88 -37.28 8.60
C ASN A 284 3.29 -36.89 9.02
N LEU A 285 3.73 -35.66 8.74
CA LEU A 285 5.05 -35.17 9.17
C LEU A 285 5.15 -35.13 10.70
N HIS A 286 4.12 -34.61 11.38
CA HIS A 286 4.09 -34.55 12.83
C HIS A 286 4.08 -35.95 13.46
N ALA A 287 3.27 -36.88 12.94
CA ALA A 287 3.25 -38.28 13.39
C ALA A 287 4.62 -38.94 13.20
N LEU A 288 5.24 -38.76 12.04
CA LEU A 288 6.54 -39.32 11.71
C LEU A 288 7.64 -38.85 12.68
N ALA A 289 7.66 -37.56 13.02
CA ALA A 289 8.64 -37.04 13.97
C ALA A 289 8.37 -37.49 15.41
N ARG A 290 7.11 -37.72 15.80
CA ARG A 290 6.77 -38.31 17.11
C ARG A 290 7.24 -39.75 17.27
N GLU A 291 7.43 -40.50 16.19
CA GLU A 291 8.05 -41.83 16.24
C GLU A 291 9.52 -41.79 16.68
N GLY A 292 10.17 -40.62 16.69
CA GLY A 292 11.56 -40.45 17.13
C GLY A 292 12.60 -40.93 16.12
N ASN A 293 12.21 -41.41 14.93
CA ASN A 293 13.12 -41.95 13.94
C ASN A 293 13.64 -40.88 12.97
N ALA A 294 14.85 -40.37 13.25
CA ALA A 294 15.47 -39.31 12.46
C ALA A 294 15.74 -39.68 10.99
N ASP A 295 16.10 -40.95 10.73
CA ASP A 295 16.39 -41.41 9.36
C ASP A 295 15.11 -41.57 8.53
N LYS A 296 14.04 -42.10 9.13
CA LYS A 296 12.73 -42.19 8.49
C LYS A 296 12.18 -40.79 8.18
N THR A 297 12.32 -39.86 9.14
CA THR A 297 11.96 -38.44 8.95
C THR A 297 12.78 -37.80 7.84
N SER A 298 14.11 -38.01 7.83
CA SER A 298 14.99 -37.48 6.79
C SER A 298 14.65 -37.99 5.40
N ARG A 299 14.36 -39.30 5.25
CA ARG A 299 13.93 -39.88 3.97
C ARG A 299 12.60 -39.28 3.48
N ALA A 300 11.62 -39.12 4.36
CA ALA A 300 10.33 -38.53 3.99
C ALA A 300 10.47 -37.08 3.54
N LEU A 301 11.24 -36.26 4.26
CA LEU A 301 11.49 -34.86 3.88
C LEU A 301 12.24 -34.76 2.54
N LYS A 302 13.27 -35.60 2.31
CA LYS A 302 13.97 -35.70 1.02
C LYS A 302 13.02 -36.07 -0.11
N GLN A 303 12.19 -37.10 0.10
CA GLN A 303 11.23 -37.55 -0.90
C GLN A 303 10.21 -36.47 -1.24
N MET A 304 9.78 -35.68 -0.24
CA MET A 304 8.87 -34.57 -0.47
C MET A 304 9.47 -33.47 -1.36
N LEU A 305 10.76 -33.15 -1.15
CA LEU A 305 11.49 -32.20 -2.01
C LEU A 305 11.71 -32.79 -3.41
N ALA A 306 12.07 -34.07 -3.51
CA ALA A 306 12.36 -34.75 -4.77
C ALA A 306 11.11 -34.96 -5.65
N ASN A 307 9.96 -35.25 -5.05
CA ASN A 307 8.72 -35.51 -5.78
C ASN A 307 8.07 -34.22 -6.33
N ALA A 308 8.49 -33.05 -5.87
CA ALA A 308 7.88 -31.78 -6.24
C ALA A 308 8.93 -30.67 -6.42
N PRO A 309 9.94 -30.84 -7.29
CA PRO A 309 11.07 -29.93 -7.41
C PRO A 309 10.68 -28.51 -7.86
N THR A 310 9.49 -28.38 -8.48
CA THR A 310 8.94 -27.10 -8.95
C THR A 310 7.77 -26.60 -8.10
N ASP A 311 7.36 -27.33 -7.05
CA ASP A 311 6.31 -26.86 -6.12
C ASP A 311 6.96 -26.07 -4.97
N PRO A 312 6.87 -24.73 -4.96
CA PRO A 312 7.46 -23.92 -3.89
C PRO A 312 6.86 -24.26 -2.52
N PHE A 313 5.63 -24.81 -2.46
CA PHE A 313 5.04 -25.22 -1.19
C PHE A 313 5.74 -26.44 -0.56
N ALA A 314 6.35 -27.32 -1.35
CA ALA A 314 7.09 -28.46 -0.80
C ALA A 314 8.28 -27.96 0.03
N GLU A 315 9.08 -27.06 -0.56
CA GLU A 315 10.21 -26.43 0.14
C GLU A 315 9.75 -25.63 1.36
N ALA A 316 8.68 -24.83 1.23
CA ALA A 316 8.13 -24.05 2.34
C ALA A 316 7.70 -24.93 3.52
N ILE A 317 6.95 -26.01 3.26
CA ILE A 317 6.49 -26.94 4.29
C ILE A 317 7.69 -27.57 5.01
N VAL A 318 8.70 -28.05 4.26
CA VAL A 318 9.90 -28.67 4.88
C VAL A 318 10.61 -27.66 5.79
N ARG A 319 10.86 -26.44 5.30
CA ARG A 319 11.53 -25.39 6.09
C ARG A 319 10.75 -25.06 7.35
N ASP A 320 9.44 -24.84 7.20
CA ASP A 320 8.57 -24.46 8.30
C ASP A 320 8.44 -25.59 9.34
N PHE A 321 8.38 -26.85 8.90
CA PHE A 321 8.34 -28.01 9.79
C PHE A 321 9.63 -28.10 10.62
N ILE A 322 10.80 -28.00 9.98
CA ILE A 322 12.10 -28.03 10.65
C ILE A 322 12.22 -26.87 11.65
N GLU A 323 11.90 -25.65 11.20
CA GLU A 323 12.02 -24.45 12.02
C GLU A 323 11.09 -24.49 13.24
N ALA A 324 9.84 -24.91 13.07
CA ALA A 324 8.89 -25.06 14.16
C ALA A 324 9.26 -26.18 15.12
N ALA A 325 9.80 -27.29 14.62
CA ALA A 325 10.23 -28.40 15.47
C ALA A 325 11.35 -27.98 16.42
N TYR A 326 12.37 -27.26 15.93
CA TYR A 326 13.45 -26.78 16.78
C TYR A 326 13.02 -25.68 17.77
N ARG A 327 12.08 -24.81 17.39
CA ARG A 327 11.73 -23.62 18.20
C ARG A 327 10.55 -23.83 19.13
N ASN A 328 9.49 -24.49 18.64
CA ASN A 328 8.22 -24.60 19.35
C ASN A 328 7.88 -26.03 19.77
N LEU A 329 8.45 -27.07 19.14
CA LEU A 329 8.12 -28.47 19.42
C LEU A 329 9.35 -29.28 19.87
N PRO A 330 9.99 -28.93 21.01
CA PRO A 330 11.21 -29.59 21.46
C PRO A 330 11.03 -31.11 21.68
N GLY A 331 9.80 -31.59 21.91
CA GLY A 331 9.52 -33.02 22.05
C GLY A 331 9.72 -33.86 20.79
N ILE A 332 9.83 -33.24 19.61
CA ILE A 332 10.10 -33.95 18.35
C ILE A 332 11.40 -33.50 17.66
N SER A 333 12.12 -32.52 18.22
CA SER A 333 13.30 -31.91 17.57
C SER A 333 14.45 -32.89 17.35
N ALA A 334 14.58 -33.90 18.21
CA ALA A 334 15.59 -34.96 18.09
C ALA A 334 15.40 -35.83 16.83
N ALA A 335 14.18 -35.93 16.29
CA ALA A 335 13.88 -36.66 15.06
C ALA A 335 14.10 -35.82 13.80
N ILE A 336 14.43 -34.53 13.93
CA ILE A 336 14.52 -33.63 12.80
C ILE A 336 15.97 -33.54 12.30
N PRO A 337 16.24 -33.82 11.02
CA PRO A 337 17.57 -33.66 10.46
C PRO A 337 17.90 -32.18 10.22
N PRO A 338 19.19 -31.80 10.24
CA PRO A 338 19.60 -30.47 9.80
C PRO A 338 19.27 -30.28 8.30
N PRO A 339 18.92 -29.05 7.86
CA PRO A 339 18.54 -28.77 6.46
C PRO A 339 19.52 -29.32 5.41
N ALA A 340 20.83 -29.16 5.64
CA ALA A 340 21.86 -29.64 4.71
C ALA A 340 21.79 -31.17 4.48
N ARG A 341 21.42 -31.96 5.49
CA ARG A 341 21.34 -33.43 5.39
C ARG A 341 20.24 -33.87 4.41
N ILE A 342 19.23 -33.04 4.18
CA ILE A 342 18.12 -33.30 3.26
C ILE A 342 18.26 -32.58 1.92
N GLY A 343 19.42 -31.98 1.64
CA GLY A 343 19.66 -31.24 0.39
C GLY A 343 18.93 -29.90 0.31
N LEU A 344 18.47 -29.37 1.44
CA LEU A 344 17.80 -28.08 1.50
C LEU A 344 18.86 -26.98 1.62
N ALA A 345 18.99 -26.16 0.58
CA ALA A 345 19.91 -25.02 0.57
C ALA A 345 19.57 -24.01 1.68
N ASP A 346 20.53 -23.17 2.04
CA ASP A 346 20.24 -22.03 2.92
C ASP A 346 19.24 -21.09 2.25
N ALA A 347 18.32 -20.53 3.04
CA ALA A 347 17.44 -19.49 2.53
C ALA A 347 18.28 -18.26 2.16
N ALA A 348 18.04 -17.69 0.98
CA ALA A 348 18.71 -16.49 0.54
C ALA A 348 18.37 -15.33 1.50
N LYS A 349 19.42 -14.78 2.09
CA LYS A 349 19.36 -13.52 2.86
C LYS A 349 19.01 -12.39 1.89
N ASN A 350 18.49 -11.24 2.35
CA ASN A 350 18.19 -10.16 1.40
C ASN A 350 19.48 -9.78 0.68
N ASN A 351 19.38 -9.28 -0.56
CA ASN A 351 20.54 -8.89 -1.34
C ASN A 351 21.49 -7.99 -0.51
N ARG A 352 20.95 -7.10 0.33
CA ARG A 352 21.70 -6.28 1.29
C ARG A 352 22.54 -7.06 2.31
N GLN A 353 21.99 -8.10 2.94
CA GLN A 353 22.69 -8.97 3.89
C GLN A 353 23.63 -9.94 3.17
N LEU A 354 23.25 -10.45 2.00
CA LEU A 354 24.16 -11.23 1.16
C LEU A 354 25.36 -10.41 0.75
N LEU A 355 25.17 -9.15 0.36
CA LEU A 355 26.24 -8.22 0.05
C LEU A 355 27.06 -7.89 1.29
N ALA A 356 26.44 -7.66 2.45
CA ALA A 356 27.16 -7.45 3.69
C ALA A 356 28.00 -8.67 4.10
N LEU A 357 27.58 -9.90 3.76
CA LEU A 357 28.35 -11.13 4.02
C LEU A 357 29.45 -11.35 2.98
N LYS A 358 29.15 -11.12 1.70
CA LYS A 358 30.11 -11.24 0.59
C LYS A 358 31.18 -10.14 0.62
N ARG A 359 30.81 -8.97 1.14
CA ARG A 359 31.62 -7.75 1.26
C ARG A 359 31.47 -7.19 2.68
N PRO A 360 32.14 -7.79 3.68
CA PRO A 360 32.04 -7.37 5.09
C PRO A 360 32.31 -5.88 5.31
N GLU A 361 33.14 -5.26 4.47
CA GLU A 361 33.41 -3.83 4.50
C GLU A 361 32.19 -2.97 4.14
N TRP A 362 31.15 -3.54 3.51
CA TRP A 362 29.89 -2.84 3.21
C TRP A 362 28.87 -2.95 4.35
N ALA A 363 29.06 -3.89 5.28
CA ALA A 363 28.06 -4.25 6.28
C ALA A 363 27.56 -3.04 7.09
N THR A 364 28.46 -2.13 7.47
CA THR A 364 28.12 -0.92 8.25
C THR A 364 27.25 0.09 7.49
N PHE A 365 27.24 0.06 6.16
CA PHE A 365 26.38 0.91 5.32
C PHE A 365 25.07 0.22 4.95
N LEU A 366 25.09 -1.11 4.93
CA LEU A 366 23.97 -1.94 4.51
C LEU A 366 23.07 -2.34 5.68
N SER A 367 23.54 -2.33 6.93
CA SER A 367 22.70 -2.63 8.10
C SER A 367 21.59 -1.59 8.32
N ASP A 368 21.92 -0.31 8.15
CA ASP A 368 21.01 0.83 8.20
C ASP A 368 21.16 1.64 6.89
N PRO A 369 20.24 1.47 5.92
CA PRO A 369 20.34 2.12 4.62
C PRO A 369 20.32 3.65 4.71
N ALA A 370 19.60 4.22 5.67
CA ALA A 370 19.49 5.65 5.84
C ALA A 370 20.81 6.23 6.34
N ALA A 371 21.31 5.72 7.46
CA ALA A 371 22.59 6.16 8.03
C ALA A 371 23.77 5.82 7.12
N GLY A 372 23.72 4.67 6.46
CA GLY A 372 24.75 4.20 5.53
C GLY A 372 24.88 5.09 4.30
N ALA A 373 23.76 5.38 3.63
CA ALA A 373 23.76 6.28 2.48
C ALA A 373 24.21 7.69 2.85
N GLU A 374 23.74 8.21 3.99
CA GLU A 374 24.16 9.51 4.53
C GLU A 374 25.67 9.56 4.76
N LYS A 375 26.23 8.55 5.43
CA LYS A 375 27.67 8.46 5.70
C LYS A 375 28.49 8.42 4.42
N LEU A 376 28.06 7.66 3.40
CA LEU A 376 28.76 7.56 2.12
C LEU A 376 28.74 8.90 1.36
N VAL A 377 27.61 9.60 1.34
CA VAL A 377 27.46 10.89 0.66
C VAL A 377 28.22 11.99 1.40
N LYS A 378 28.08 12.09 2.73
CA LYS A 378 28.80 13.10 3.54
C LYS A 378 30.31 12.98 3.44
N ASN A 379 30.83 11.76 3.39
CA ASN A 379 32.27 11.51 3.26
C ASN A 379 32.77 11.61 1.81
N GLY A 380 31.89 11.88 0.84
CA GLY A 380 32.26 11.93 -0.58
C GLY A 380 32.77 10.61 -1.13
N ASN A 381 32.36 9.47 -0.56
CA ASN A 381 32.83 8.14 -0.97
C ASN A 381 32.04 7.62 -2.19
N TRP A 382 32.10 8.38 -3.29
CA TRP A 382 31.31 8.15 -4.51
C TRP A 382 31.64 6.82 -5.19
N THR A 383 32.90 6.38 -5.12
CA THR A 383 33.34 5.10 -5.70
C THR A 383 32.69 3.92 -4.99
N LEU A 384 32.70 3.92 -3.65
CA LEU A 384 32.07 2.85 -2.88
C LEU A 384 30.55 2.88 -3.03
N LEU A 385 29.94 4.08 -2.96
CA LEU A 385 28.51 4.23 -3.17
C LEU A 385 28.09 3.72 -4.57
N GLY A 386 28.87 4.01 -5.61
CA GLY A 386 28.65 3.50 -6.95
C GLY A 386 28.68 1.99 -7.03
N LYS A 387 29.69 1.35 -6.41
CA LYS A 387 29.78 -0.13 -6.35
C LYS A 387 28.60 -0.75 -5.60
N ILE A 388 28.18 -0.13 -4.49
CA ILE A 388 26.99 -0.59 -3.77
C ILE A 388 25.76 -0.48 -4.67
N CYS A 389 25.55 0.65 -5.36
CA CYS A 389 24.42 0.82 -6.28
C CYS A 389 24.42 -0.18 -7.45
N ASP A 390 25.59 -0.66 -7.87
CA ASP A 390 25.72 -1.64 -8.96
C ASP A 390 25.30 -3.07 -8.57
N GLU A 391 25.37 -3.40 -7.28
CA GLU A 391 25.11 -4.75 -6.80
C GLU A 391 23.85 -4.84 -5.92
N ILE A 392 23.51 -3.74 -5.23
CA ILE A 392 22.37 -3.70 -4.34
C ILE A 392 21.09 -3.68 -5.16
N VAL A 393 20.09 -4.48 -4.77
CA VAL A 393 18.73 -4.39 -5.30
C VAL A 393 17.81 -4.07 -4.12
N ASP A 394 17.82 -2.81 -3.70
CA ASP A 394 17.12 -2.33 -2.51
C ASP A 394 16.59 -0.90 -2.75
N ASN A 395 15.28 -0.79 -2.96
CA ASN A 395 14.63 0.49 -3.23
C ASN A 395 14.72 1.46 -2.05
N ASP A 396 14.74 0.95 -0.80
CA ASP A 396 14.86 1.81 0.37
C ASP A 396 16.25 2.46 0.39
N PHE A 397 17.30 1.68 0.09
CA PHE A 397 18.65 2.23 -0.06
C PHE A 397 18.70 3.32 -1.16
N TYR A 398 18.10 3.09 -2.33
CA TYR A 398 18.08 4.09 -3.40
C TYR A 398 17.32 5.36 -3.01
N VAL A 399 16.18 5.24 -2.33
CA VAL A 399 15.40 6.38 -1.85
C VAL A 399 16.20 7.19 -0.83
N HIS A 400 16.84 6.52 0.14
CA HIS A 400 17.68 7.19 1.13
C HIS A 400 18.89 7.86 0.47
N MET A 401 19.58 7.18 -0.43
CA MET A 401 20.66 7.77 -1.22
C MET A 401 20.18 9.01 -1.99
N ALA A 402 19.08 8.92 -2.73
CA ALA A 402 18.58 10.04 -3.52
C ALA A 402 18.21 11.25 -2.66
N LYS A 403 17.64 11.04 -1.47
CA LYS A 403 17.40 12.12 -0.49
C LYS A 403 18.69 12.77 -0.01
N GLN A 404 19.74 12.00 0.22
CA GLN A 404 21.04 12.54 0.63
C GLN A 404 21.75 13.31 -0.49
N LEU A 405 21.46 13.00 -1.76
CA LEU A 405 21.95 13.75 -2.91
C LEU A 405 21.23 15.09 -3.12
N GLN A 406 20.12 15.34 -2.42
CA GLN A 406 19.34 16.57 -2.50
C GLN A 406 20.08 17.72 -1.79
N MET A 407 20.90 18.47 -2.53
CA MET A 407 21.68 19.60 -2.00
C MET A 407 21.33 20.91 -2.70
N GLN A 408 21.34 22.03 -1.96
CA GLN A 408 21.12 23.37 -2.51
C GLN A 408 22.24 23.83 -3.47
N ASN A 409 23.39 23.18 -3.47
CA ASN A 409 24.49 23.46 -4.38
C ASN A 409 25.23 22.14 -4.64
N PRO A 410 24.74 21.29 -5.57
CA PRO A 410 25.36 19.99 -5.79
C PRO A 410 26.78 20.19 -6.32
N SER A 411 27.76 19.62 -5.62
CA SER A 411 29.17 19.69 -6.03
C SER A 411 29.38 19.06 -7.41
N LEU A 412 30.48 19.41 -8.08
CA LEU A 412 30.84 18.81 -9.37
C LEU A 412 30.92 17.28 -9.27
N GLN A 413 31.43 16.76 -8.15
CA GLN A 413 31.49 15.31 -7.90
C GLN A 413 30.09 14.69 -7.75
N THR A 414 29.19 15.34 -7.01
CA THR A 414 27.79 14.89 -6.88
C THR A 414 27.10 14.82 -8.25
N ARG A 415 27.26 15.86 -9.08
CA ARG A 415 26.70 15.86 -10.44
C ARG A 415 27.31 14.77 -11.32
N LYS A 416 28.63 14.58 -11.27
CA LYS A 416 29.31 13.48 -11.99
C LYS A 416 28.78 12.12 -11.56
N PHE A 417 28.57 11.92 -10.26
CA PHE A 417 28.02 10.69 -9.71
C PHE A 417 26.59 10.45 -10.19
N ILE A 418 25.69 11.43 -10.08
CA ILE A 418 24.32 11.32 -10.58
C ILE A 418 24.31 11.00 -12.07
N LYS A 419 25.11 11.69 -12.89
CA LYS A 419 25.23 11.38 -14.32
C LYS A 419 25.67 9.94 -14.58
N SER A 420 26.57 9.40 -13.76
CA SER A 420 27.00 8.00 -13.87
C SER A 420 25.85 7.04 -13.60
N LEU A 421 25.01 7.32 -12.59
CA LEU A 421 23.81 6.52 -12.31
C LEU A 421 22.79 6.61 -13.45
N VAL A 422 22.60 7.81 -14.02
CA VAL A 422 21.69 7.98 -15.16
C VAL A 422 22.12 7.17 -16.38
N ARG A 423 23.42 7.13 -16.68
CA ARG A 423 23.97 6.32 -17.78
C ARG A 423 23.83 4.81 -17.57
N LYS A 424 23.84 4.35 -16.33
CA LYS A 424 23.64 2.92 -16.01
C LYS A 424 22.20 2.47 -16.25
N GLY A 425 21.24 3.40 -16.17
CA GLY A 425 19.88 3.16 -16.66
C GLY A 425 19.00 2.28 -15.76
N ASP A 426 19.38 2.03 -14.50
CA ASP A 426 18.52 1.28 -13.57
C ASP A 426 17.25 2.08 -13.22
N GLN A 427 16.10 1.59 -13.68
CA GLN A 427 14.83 2.31 -13.55
C GLN A 427 14.47 2.68 -12.10
N ASN A 428 14.76 1.84 -11.10
CA ASN A 428 14.44 2.14 -9.70
C ASN A 428 15.32 3.28 -9.17
N VAL A 429 16.61 3.26 -9.50
CA VAL A 429 17.55 4.34 -9.18
C VAL A 429 17.12 5.64 -9.86
N LEU A 430 16.78 5.61 -11.15
CA LEU A 430 16.35 6.80 -11.89
C LEU A 430 15.08 7.42 -11.31
N ARG A 431 14.10 6.60 -10.94
CA ARG A 431 12.88 7.07 -10.27
C ARG A 431 13.18 7.70 -8.91
N ALA A 432 14.05 7.08 -8.11
CA ALA A 432 14.46 7.65 -6.82
C ALA A 432 15.14 9.02 -7.01
N ILE A 433 16.04 9.14 -7.99
CA ILE A 433 16.69 10.42 -8.34
C ILE A 433 15.65 11.47 -8.75
N ALA A 434 14.74 11.15 -9.67
CA ALA A 434 13.71 12.09 -10.15
C ALA A 434 12.77 12.57 -9.02
N LYS A 435 12.40 11.67 -8.09
CA LYS A 435 11.49 11.99 -6.98
C LYS A 435 12.14 12.78 -5.85
N HIS A 436 13.40 12.48 -5.54
CA HIS A 436 14.00 12.89 -4.27
C HIS A 436 15.27 13.71 -4.40
N ALA A 437 16.09 13.52 -5.45
CA ALA A 437 17.36 14.23 -5.56
C ALA A 437 17.23 15.61 -6.21
N ILE A 438 16.27 15.78 -7.13
CA ILE A 438 16.10 17.00 -7.92
C ILE A 438 14.76 17.66 -7.57
N SER A 439 14.78 18.88 -7.03
CA SER A 439 13.57 19.60 -6.68
C SER A 439 13.80 21.10 -6.60
N GLY A 440 12.74 21.89 -6.76
CA GLY A 440 12.81 23.33 -6.48
C GLY A 440 13.66 24.09 -7.50
N THR A 441 14.26 25.19 -7.04
CA THR A 441 15.19 26.02 -7.84
C THR A 441 16.45 25.28 -8.29
N GLN A 442 16.80 24.16 -7.65
CA GLN A 442 17.97 23.35 -8.02
C GLN A 442 17.84 22.67 -9.37
N ALA A 443 16.61 22.36 -9.78
CA ALA A 443 16.33 21.74 -11.07
C ALA A 443 16.94 22.56 -12.22
N VAL A 444 16.92 23.89 -12.13
CA VAL A 444 17.47 24.81 -13.14
C VAL A 444 18.97 24.58 -13.35
N ARG A 445 19.68 24.18 -12.30
CA ARG A 445 21.13 23.92 -12.34
C ARG A 445 21.47 22.49 -12.76
N MET A 446 20.45 21.62 -12.82
CA MET A 446 20.57 20.21 -13.18
C MET A 446 19.83 19.87 -14.48
N LYS A 447 19.57 20.88 -15.34
CA LYS A 447 18.84 20.69 -16.61
C LYS A 447 19.48 19.65 -17.53
N ASP A 448 20.80 19.55 -17.53
CA ASP A 448 21.54 18.53 -18.26
C ASP A 448 21.25 17.11 -17.76
N ILE A 449 21.14 16.92 -16.45
CA ILE A 449 20.77 15.63 -15.84
C ILE A 449 19.29 15.32 -16.09
N LEU A 450 18.41 16.33 -15.98
CA LEU A 450 16.98 16.17 -16.27
C LEU A 450 16.73 15.78 -17.73
N ARG A 451 17.47 16.40 -18.65
CA ARG A 451 17.49 16.01 -20.06
C ARG A 451 17.85 14.54 -20.23
N MET A 452 18.96 14.10 -19.63
CA MET A 452 19.37 12.69 -19.66
C MET A 452 18.30 11.76 -19.09
N LEU A 453 17.63 12.14 -17.99
CA LEU A 453 16.54 11.34 -17.41
C LEU A 453 15.36 11.20 -18.38
N ILE A 454 14.97 12.28 -19.07
CA ILE A 454 13.89 12.24 -20.05
C ILE A 454 14.27 11.41 -21.29
N GLU A 455 15.51 11.56 -21.75
CA GLU A 455 16.06 10.83 -22.90
C GLU A 455 16.19 9.32 -22.67
N THR A 456 16.09 8.83 -21.42
CA THR A 456 16.01 7.39 -21.16
C THR A 456 14.74 6.74 -21.73
N GLY A 457 13.68 7.52 -21.98
CA GLY A 457 12.40 7.01 -22.51
C GLY A 457 11.54 6.25 -21.50
N TYR A 458 12.01 6.04 -20.27
CA TYR A 458 11.23 5.36 -19.23
C TYR A 458 10.05 6.22 -18.77
N GLN A 459 8.84 5.79 -19.13
CA GLN A 459 7.60 6.55 -18.92
C GLN A 459 7.36 6.92 -17.46
N GLU A 460 7.64 6.01 -16.53
CA GLU A 460 7.52 6.30 -15.09
C GLU A 460 8.53 7.34 -14.61
N VAL A 461 9.76 7.33 -15.14
CA VAL A 461 10.81 8.30 -14.78
C VAL A 461 10.42 9.68 -15.30
N ILE A 462 9.96 9.78 -16.55
CA ILE A 462 9.49 11.05 -17.13
C ILE A 462 8.30 11.59 -16.33
N ALA A 463 7.33 10.73 -15.97
CA ALA A 463 6.19 11.12 -15.15
C ALA A 463 6.62 11.60 -13.75
N ASP A 464 7.63 10.97 -13.14
CA ASP A 464 8.19 11.39 -11.86
C ASP A 464 8.92 12.76 -11.98
N VAL A 465 9.62 13.01 -13.10
CA VAL A 465 10.19 14.34 -13.41
C VAL A 465 9.08 15.39 -13.49
N VAL A 466 7.98 15.09 -14.18
CA VAL A 466 6.85 16.02 -14.27
C VAL A 466 6.27 16.35 -12.89
N LYS A 467 5.92 15.31 -12.12
CA LYS A 467 5.21 15.44 -10.83
C LYS A 467 6.06 16.08 -9.74
N HIS A 468 7.35 15.81 -9.73
CA HIS A 468 8.21 16.19 -8.59
C HIS A 468 9.22 17.29 -8.91
N VAL A 469 9.61 17.43 -10.19
CA VAL A 469 10.57 18.45 -10.61
C VAL A 469 9.86 19.65 -11.20
N PHE A 470 9.11 19.49 -12.30
CA PHE A 470 8.56 20.64 -13.03
C PHE A 470 7.62 21.48 -12.16
N VAL A 471 6.69 20.85 -11.43
CA VAL A 471 5.74 21.53 -10.53
C VAL A 471 6.43 22.47 -9.53
N LYS A 472 7.63 22.08 -9.07
CA LYS A 472 8.37 22.81 -8.03
C LYS A 472 9.41 23.77 -8.61
N SER A 473 9.55 23.84 -9.94
CA SER A 473 10.60 24.58 -10.62
C SER A 473 10.06 25.84 -11.29
N PRO A 474 10.90 26.86 -11.53
CA PRO A 474 10.52 27.99 -12.38
C PRO A 474 10.23 27.53 -13.82
N LEU A 475 8.96 27.29 -14.15
CA LEU A 475 8.54 26.61 -15.38
C LEU A 475 9.09 27.24 -16.66
N PHE A 476 9.18 28.58 -16.73
CA PHE A 476 9.72 29.28 -17.91
C PHE A 476 11.16 28.86 -18.23
N SER A 477 11.96 28.55 -17.20
CA SER A 477 13.32 28.04 -17.39
C SER A 477 13.37 26.59 -17.86
N MET A 478 12.24 25.88 -17.93
CA MET A 478 12.12 24.45 -18.23
C MET A 478 11.39 24.14 -19.54
N LYS A 479 11.03 25.15 -20.33
CA LYS A 479 10.23 24.98 -21.56
C LYS A 479 10.81 23.95 -22.53
N ASP A 480 12.12 23.96 -22.74
CA ASP A 480 12.82 22.99 -23.61
C ASP A 480 12.71 21.56 -23.09
N LEU A 481 12.79 21.35 -21.77
CA LEU A 481 12.64 20.04 -21.15
C LEU A 481 11.19 19.57 -21.09
N ILE A 482 10.24 20.49 -20.90
CA ILE A 482 8.81 20.19 -20.99
C ILE A 482 8.47 19.75 -22.41
N ARG A 483 8.98 20.46 -23.43
CA ARG A 483 8.84 20.05 -24.83
C ARG A 483 9.40 18.64 -25.07
N LEU A 484 10.62 18.38 -24.60
CA LEU A 484 11.22 17.06 -24.70
C LEU A 484 10.38 15.98 -24.00
N ALA A 485 9.80 16.26 -22.84
CA ALA A 485 8.92 15.32 -22.14
C ALA A 485 7.61 15.05 -22.90
N ILE A 486 7.07 16.03 -23.62
CA ILE A 486 5.92 15.83 -24.52
C ILE A 486 6.34 14.99 -25.74
N GLU A 487 7.56 15.21 -26.24
CA GLU A 487 8.04 14.54 -27.43
C GLU A 487 8.32 13.05 -27.21
N THR A 488 8.95 12.73 -26.08
CA THR A 488 9.39 11.38 -25.69
C THR A 488 8.36 10.65 -24.83
N GLY A 489 7.48 11.38 -24.15
CA GLY A 489 6.49 10.83 -23.23
C GLY A 489 5.25 10.26 -23.93
N GLY A 490 4.70 9.20 -23.34
CA GLY A 490 3.43 8.60 -23.71
C GLY A 490 2.25 9.21 -22.95
N GLN A 491 1.10 8.56 -23.05
CA GLN A 491 -0.19 9.10 -22.56
C GLN A 491 -0.19 9.41 -21.05
N ASP A 492 0.50 8.63 -20.23
CA ASP A 492 0.61 8.89 -18.80
C ASP A 492 1.44 10.13 -18.47
N VAL A 493 2.48 10.42 -19.27
CA VAL A 493 3.28 11.63 -19.14
C VAL A 493 2.46 12.85 -19.55
N LEU A 494 1.73 12.77 -20.67
CA LEU A 494 0.84 13.84 -21.11
C LEU A 494 -0.25 14.15 -20.08
N ARG A 495 -0.82 13.10 -19.47
CA ARG A 495 -1.76 13.25 -18.35
C ARG A 495 -1.11 13.94 -17.15
N ALA A 496 0.11 13.54 -16.78
CA ALA A 496 0.82 14.19 -15.70
C ALA A 496 1.10 15.67 -16.02
N LEU A 497 1.50 15.99 -17.25
CA LEU A 497 1.71 17.38 -17.68
C LEU A 497 0.42 18.21 -17.59
N ALA A 498 -0.70 17.66 -18.05
CA ALA A 498 -2.01 18.30 -17.96
C ALA A 498 -2.42 18.60 -16.52
N GLY A 499 -2.27 17.60 -15.63
CA GLY A 499 -2.69 17.68 -14.23
C GLY A 499 -1.80 18.56 -13.37
N GLU A 500 -0.49 18.53 -13.61
CA GLU A 500 0.51 19.04 -12.67
C GLU A 500 1.19 20.33 -13.17
N VAL A 501 1.40 20.46 -14.48
CA VAL A 501 2.17 21.58 -15.06
C VAL A 501 1.25 22.59 -15.75
N PHE A 502 0.39 22.13 -16.66
CA PHE A 502 -0.47 23.01 -17.44
C PHE A 502 -1.68 23.53 -16.67
N SER A 503 -2.04 22.88 -15.56
CA SER A 503 -3.05 23.36 -14.61
C SER A 503 -2.60 24.58 -13.80
N LEU A 504 -1.29 24.91 -13.81
CA LEU A 504 -0.73 26.02 -13.07
C LEU A 504 -0.90 27.35 -13.85
N PRO A 505 -1.18 28.49 -13.17
CA PRO A 505 -1.34 29.79 -13.84
C PRO A 505 -0.16 30.21 -14.70
N GLN A 506 1.07 29.83 -14.32
CA GLN A 506 2.29 30.13 -15.06
C GLN A 506 2.32 29.48 -16.45
N ALA A 507 1.49 28.46 -16.70
CA ALA A 507 1.37 27.81 -18.01
C ALA A 507 0.66 28.68 -19.06
N ALA A 508 0.04 29.81 -18.68
CA ALA A 508 -0.58 30.76 -19.61
C ALA A 508 0.36 31.17 -20.76
N GLY A 509 1.66 31.33 -20.46
CA GLY A 509 2.70 31.68 -21.42
C GLY A 509 3.29 30.50 -22.19
N MET A 510 2.64 29.33 -22.20
CA MET A 510 3.13 28.07 -22.80
C MET A 510 2.11 27.44 -23.76
N LYS A 511 1.29 28.27 -24.41
CA LYS A 511 0.22 27.80 -25.33
C LYS A 511 0.75 26.90 -26.44
N ASP A 512 1.96 27.14 -26.94
CA ASP A 512 2.62 26.31 -27.95
C ASP A 512 2.87 24.87 -27.44
N LEU A 513 3.31 24.73 -26.18
CA LEU A 513 3.54 23.42 -25.56
C LEU A 513 2.22 22.70 -25.23
N ILE A 514 1.21 23.45 -24.77
CA ILE A 514 -0.13 22.88 -24.52
C ILE A 514 -0.74 22.39 -25.84
N ARG A 515 -0.57 23.14 -26.94
CA ARG A 515 -0.99 22.72 -28.28
C ARG A 515 -0.31 21.42 -28.68
N LEU A 516 1.02 21.36 -28.56
CA LEU A 516 1.79 20.16 -28.89
C LEU A 516 1.32 18.95 -28.06
N ALA A 517 1.09 19.13 -26.76
CA ALA A 517 0.58 18.09 -25.89
C ALA A 517 -0.83 17.62 -26.28
N ALA A 518 -1.72 18.55 -26.64
CA ALA A 518 -3.07 18.23 -27.11
C ALA A 518 -3.03 17.42 -28.41
N MET A 519 -2.18 17.79 -29.37
CA MET A 519 -2.02 17.07 -30.64
C MET A 519 -1.48 15.64 -30.47
N LYS A 520 -0.60 15.42 -29.49
CA LYS A 520 -0.06 14.09 -29.15
C LYS A 520 -0.94 13.28 -28.19
N SER A 521 -1.96 13.90 -27.62
CA SER A 521 -2.84 13.25 -26.66
C SER A 521 -3.82 12.31 -27.37
N GLY A 522 -3.90 11.08 -26.87
CA GLY A 522 -5.07 10.24 -27.07
C GLY A 522 -6.25 10.80 -26.26
N GLN A 523 -7.43 10.22 -26.47
CA GLN A 523 -8.69 10.73 -25.89
C GLN A 523 -8.67 10.87 -24.37
N ASN A 524 -8.02 9.94 -23.67
CA ASN A 524 -7.88 10.02 -22.21
C ASN A 524 -7.01 11.20 -21.79
N ALA A 525 -5.83 11.40 -22.38
CA ALA A 525 -4.96 12.52 -22.04
C ALA A 525 -5.57 13.87 -22.44
N LEU A 526 -6.28 13.93 -23.57
CA LEU A 526 -7.03 15.10 -24.01
C LEU A 526 -8.15 15.45 -23.02
N ASN A 527 -8.86 14.44 -22.50
CA ASN A 527 -9.87 14.67 -21.47
C ASN A 527 -9.24 15.27 -20.19
N TYR A 528 -8.06 14.79 -19.79
CA TYR A 528 -7.34 15.38 -18.67
C TYR A 528 -6.89 16.83 -18.92
N LEU A 529 -6.52 17.20 -20.15
CA LEU A 529 -6.26 18.60 -20.50
C LEU A 529 -7.52 19.46 -20.32
N VAL A 530 -8.68 18.97 -20.75
CA VAL A 530 -9.96 19.67 -20.52
C VAL A 530 -10.21 19.87 -19.02
N MET A 531 -10.17 18.78 -18.26
CA MET A 531 -10.51 18.78 -16.84
C MET A 531 -9.52 19.59 -15.99
N ALA A 532 -8.22 19.53 -16.28
CA ALA A 532 -7.19 20.09 -15.41
C ALA A 532 -6.60 21.41 -15.91
N THR A 533 -6.58 21.65 -17.22
CA THR A 533 -5.98 22.84 -17.84
C THR A 533 -7.05 23.83 -18.30
N PHE A 534 -7.97 23.41 -19.18
CA PHE A 534 -8.94 24.34 -19.78
C PHE A 534 -10.03 24.80 -18.80
N SER A 535 -10.25 24.05 -17.73
CA SER A 535 -11.13 24.42 -16.61
C SER A 535 -10.57 25.55 -15.73
N LYS A 536 -9.33 25.99 -15.96
CA LYS A 536 -8.65 27.00 -15.13
C LYS A 536 -8.74 28.40 -15.74
N PRO A 537 -8.76 29.47 -14.92
CA PRO A 537 -8.91 30.84 -15.41
C PRO A 537 -7.88 31.28 -16.46
N HIS A 538 -6.65 30.78 -16.39
CA HIS A 538 -5.60 31.14 -17.35
C HIS A 538 -5.82 30.58 -18.77
N ALA A 539 -6.82 29.70 -18.95
CA ALA A 539 -7.24 29.21 -20.25
C ALA A 539 -8.18 30.18 -21.00
N ARG A 540 -8.52 31.35 -20.43
CA ARG A 540 -9.39 32.38 -21.04
C ARG A 540 -9.06 32.70 -22.50
N ASP A 541 -7.77 32.66 -22.85
CA ASP A 541 -7.26 33.01 -24.17
C ASP A 541 -6.80 31.79 -24.98
N MET A 542 -7.21 30.57 -24.60
CA MET A 542 -6.88 29.30 -25.28
C MET A 542 -8.06 28.81 -26.15
N LYS A 543 -8.79 29.72 -26.77
CA LYS A 543 -10.01 29.43 -27.55
C LYS A 543 -9.77 28.43 -28.68
N ASP A 544 -8.63 28.56 -29.37
CA ASP A 544 -8.19 27.68 -30.43
C ASP A 544 -7.94 26.24 -29.95
N LEU A 545 -7.39 26.08 -28.73
CA LEU A 545 -7.14 24.76 -28.15
C LEU A 545 -8.41 24.10 -27.63
N ILE A 546 -9.32 24.90 -27.05
CA ILE A 546 -10.64 24.41 -26.64
C ILE A 546 -11.45 23.99 -27.88
N ARG A 547 -11.38 24.76 -28.96
CA ARG A 547 -11.94 24.39 -30.26
C ARG A 547 -11.38 23.06 -30.76
N PHE A 548 -10.05 22.90 -30.77
CA PHE A 548 -9.41 21.64 -31.15
C PHE A 548 -9.96 20.45 -30.32
N ALA A 549 -10.14 20.63 -29.01
CA ALA A 549 -10.71 19.58 -28.15
C ALA A 549 -12.18 19.28 -28.49
N ILE A 550 -12.98 20.28 -28.88
CA ILE A 550 -14.36 20.06 -29.37
C ILE A 550 -14.35 19.30 -30.71
N GLU A 551 -13.43 19.64 -31.60
CA GLU A 551 -13.37 19.09 -32.96
C GLU A 551 -12.80 17.66 -33.01
N THR A 552 -11.91 17.31 -32.09
CA THR A 552 -11.23 16.00 -32.07
C THR A 552 -11.66 15.10 -30.92
N GLY A 553 -12.33 15.66 -29.91
CA GLY A 553 -12.80 14.95 -28.74
C GLY A 553 -13.96 14.00 -29.03
N LYS A 554 -13.90 12.82 -28.38
CA LYS A 554 -15.04 11.89 -28.24
C LYS A 554 -15.97 12.34 -27.11
N GLN A 555 -17.05 11.59 -26.93
CA GLN A 555 -18.14 11.92 -26.00
C GLN A 555 -17.65 12.31 -24.60
N ASP A 556 -16.68 11.59 -24.02
CA ASP A 556 -16.14 11.92 -22.69
C ASP A 556 -15.47 13.30 -22.63
N VAL A 557 -14.67 13.65 -23.66
CA VAL A 557 -14.00 14.96 -23.77
C VAL A 557 -15.03 16.07 -23.91
N LEU A 558 -16.05 15.86 -24.75
CA LEU A 558 -17.13 16.82 -24.97
C LEU A 558 -18.01 17.00 -23.72
N HIS A 559 -18.29 15.92 -23.01
CA HIS A 559 -19.01 15.97 -21.74
C HIS A 559 -18.21 16.75 -20.69
N SER A 560 -16.91 16.50 -20.55
CA SER A 560 -16.04 17.28 -19.67
C SER A 560 -15.89 18.74 -20.11
N LEU A 561 -15.95 19.05 -21.41
CA LEU A 561 -15.99 20.44 -21.85
C LEU A 561 -17.25 21.16 -21.34
N ALA A 562 -18.42 20.51 -21.42
CA ALA A 562 -19.66 21.05 -20.86
C ALA A 562 -19.57 21.23 -19.33
N TYR A 563 -19.08 20.21 -18.63
CA TYR A 563 -19.06 20.15 -17.17
C TYR A 563 -17.94 20.99 -16.53
N ASP A 564 -16.71 20.87 -17.01
CA ASP A 564 -15.52 21.43 -16.36
C ASP A 564 -15.07 22.77 -16.94
N VAL A 565 -15.42 23.07 -18.20
CA VAL A 565 -14.94 24.28 -18.91
C VAL A 565 -16.06 25.30 -19.06
N PHE A 566 -17.14 24.99 -19.75
CA PHE A 566 -18.22 25.96 -20.01
C PHE A 566 -19.05 26.32 -18.77
N SER A 567 -18.96 25.53 -17.70
CA SER A 567 -19.50 25.88 -16.37
C SER A 567 -18.68 26.94 -15.63
N LYS A 568 -17.55 27.41 -16.18
CA LYS A 568 -16.63 28.36 -15.54
C LYS A 568 -16.75 29.75 -16.12
N GLU A 569 -16.68 30.76 -15.25
CA GLU A 569 -16.86 32.17 -15.59
C GLU A 569 -15.88 32.68 -16.67
N HIS A 570 -14.63 32.20 -16.68
CA HIS A 570 -13.63 32.63 -17.67
C HIS A 570 -13.95 32.22 -19.11
N THR A 571 -15.04 31.48 -19.33
CA THR A 571 -15.52 31.06 -20.66
C THR A 571 -16.75 31.84 -21.13
N ALA A 572 -17.21 32.83 -20.35
CA ALA A 572 -18.41 33.61 -20.66
C ALA A 572 -18.42 34.22 -22.08
N HIS A 573 -17.23 34.59 -22.60
CA HIS A 573 -17.02 35.18 -23.93
C HIS A 573 -16.78 34.14 -25.04
N MET A 574 -16.95 32.85 -24.78
CA MET A 574 -16.70 31.74 -25.72
C MET A 574 -18.01 31.16 -26.29
N LYS A 575 -18.98 32.03 -26.61
CA LYS A 575 -20.31 31.62 -27.10
C LYS A 575 -20.24 30.86 -28.43
N ASP A 576 -19.28 31.21 -29.28
CA ASP A 576 -18.99 30.50 -30.54
C ASP A 576 -18.56 29.05 -30.30
N LEU A 577 -17.78 28.79 -29.26
CA LEU A 577 -17.32 27.44 -28.91
C LEU A 577 -18.42 26.63 -28.23
N LEU A 578 -19.27 27.27 -27.41
CA LEU A 578 -20.44 26.62 -26.83
C LEU A 578 -21.43 26.18 -27.91
N ARG A 579 -21.63 27.03 -28.94
CA ARG A 579 -22.38 26.68 -30.14
C ARG A 579 -21.77 25.45 -30.83
N LEU A 580 -20.46 25.47 -31.10
CA LEU A 580 -19.77 24.35 -31.76
C LEU A 580 -19.91 23.04 -30.96
N LEU A 581 -19.86 23.10 -29.63
CA LEU A 581 -20.11 21.94 -28.77
C LEU A 581 -21.53 21.39 -28.97
N LEU A 582 -22.55 22.25 -29.01
CA LEU A 582 -23.94 21.84 -29.24
C LEU A 582 -24.20 21.26 -30.64
N GLU A 583 -23.48 21.73 -31.66
CA GLU A 583 -23.53 21.16 -33.02
C GLU A 583 -22.98 19.73 -33.08
N ARG A 584 -22.12 19.35 -32.13
CA ARG A 584 -21.54 18.01 -32.01
C ARG A 584 -22.15 17.15 -30.90
N ALA A 585 -22.91 17.76 -30.00
CA ALA A 585 -23.47 17.12 -28.82
C ALA A 585 -24.42 15.97 -29.19
N ASP A 586 -24.31 14.85 -28.48
CA ASP A 586 -25.37 13.85 -28.39
C ASP A 586 -26.34 14.20 -27.24
N SER A 587 -27.31 13.33 -26.97
CA SER A 587 -28.27 13.53 -25.88
C SER A 587 -27.61 13.72 -24.52
N ASN A 588 -26.51 13.02 -24.23
CA ASN A 588 -25.82 13.09 -22.95
C ASN A 588 -25.08 14.42 -22.80
N ILE A 589 -24.42 14.90 -23.85
CA ILE A 589 -23.74 16.20 -23.84
C ILE A 589 -24.77 17.33 -23.76
N ILE A 590 -25.90 17.23 -24.46
CA ILE A 590 -26.98 18.24 -24.36
C ILE A 590 -27.46 18.36 -22.92
N GLN A 591 -27.70 17.23 -22.25
CA GLN A 591 -28.09 17.22 -20.84
C GLN A 591 -27.00 17.86 -19.97
N ALA A 592 -25.73 17.58 -20.22
CA ALA A 592 -24.62 18.18 -19.50
C ALA A 592 -24.54 19.71 -19.72
N VAL A 593 -24.66 20.18 -20.97
CA VAL A 593 -24.67 21.62 -21.29
C VAL A 593 -25.83 22.32 -20.58
N ASN A 594 -27.03 21.75 -20.65
CA ASN A 594 -28.21 22.32 -20.01
C ASN A 594 -28.07 22.36 -18.48
N LYS A 595 -27.51 21.29 -17.88
CA LYS A 595 -27.37 21.17 -16.42
C LYS A 595 -26.24 22.01 -15.84
N TYR A 596 -25.13 22.17 -16.55
CA TYR A 596 -23.89 22.72 -15.99
C TYR A 596 -23.41 24.02 -16.64
N ALA A 597 -23.50 24.15 -17.95
CA ALA A 597 -23.04 25.34 -18.65
C ALA A 597 -24.10 26.45 -18.62
N LEU A 598 -25.37 26.11 -18.89
CA LEU A 598 -26.46 27.11 -18.99
C LEU A 598 -27.07 27.50 -17.64
N THR A 599 -26.88 26.71 -16.58
CA THR A 599 -27.33 27.08 -15.23
C THR A 599 -26.39 28.06 -14.52
N ALA A 600 -25.19 28.26 -15.07
CA ALA A 600 -24.20 29.13 -14.47
C ALA A 600 -24.55 30.62 -14.69
N PRO A 601 -24.34 31.51 -13.71
CA PRO A 601 -24.72 32.93 -13.81
C PRO A 601 -24.14 33.64 -15.04
N HIS A 602 -22.90 33.34 -15.43
CA HIS A 602 -22.22 33.93 -16.59
C HIS A 602 -22.77 33.46 -17.95
N ALA A 603 -23.67 32.47 -17.96
CA ALA A 603 -24.34 32.02 -19.16
C ALA A 603 -25.61 32.82 -19.49
N LEU A 604 -26.12 33.62 -18.54
CA LEU A 604 -27.30 34.47 -18.69
C LEU A 604 -26.97 35.73 -19.51
N GLY A 605 -26.98 35.58 -20.83
CA GLY A 605 -26.80 36.66 -21.81
C GLY A 605 -27.85 36.64 -22.91
N PRO A 606 -27.78 37.54 -23.91
CA PRO A 606 -28.74 37.60 -25.02
C PRO A 606 -28.93 36.28 -25.77
N GLU A 607 -27.90 35.43 -25.80
CA GLU A 607 -27.92 34.12 -26.46
C GLU A 607 -28.47 32.98 -25.58
N TYR A 608 -28.79 33.24 -24.31
CA TYR A 608 -29.20 32.22 -23.35
C TYR A 608 -30.41 31.41 -23.84
N ASP A 609 -31.47 32.09 -24.25
CA ASP A 609 -32.69 31.43 -24.73
C ASP A 609 -32.45 30.64 -26.01
N VAL A 610 -31.51 31.09 -26.86
CA VAL A 610 -31.11 30.36 -28.06
C VAL A 610 -30.44 29.04 -27.67
N PHE A 611 -29.44 29.05 -26.80
CA PHE A 611 -28.78 27.82 -26.37
C PHE A 611 -29.71 26.88 -25.58
N ARG A 612 -30.57 27.44 -24.72
CA ARG A 612 -31.57 26.67 -23.97
C ARG A 612 -32.56 25.98 -24.90
N ASN A 613 -33.03 26.66 -25.94
CA ASN A 613 -33.93 26.06 -26.92
C ASN A 613 -33.21 25.04 -27.81
N ALA A 614 -31.95 25.27 -28.18
CA ALA A 614 -31.15 24.27 -28.89
C ALA A 614 -31.00 22.97 -28.09
N CYS A 615 -30.91 23.05 -26.74
CA CYS A 615 -30.86 21.87 -25.88
C CYS A 615 -32.18 21.07 -25.81
N LYS A 616 -33.29 21.62 -26.32
CA LYS A 616 -34.58 20.90 -26.39
C LYS A 616 -34.77 20.15 -27.71
N ILE A 617 -33.90 20.39 -28.69
CA ILE A 617 -33.97 19.75 -30.01
C ILE A 617 -33.09 18.51 -29.98
N GLU A 618 -33.70 17.32 -29.96
CA GLU A 618 -32.99 16.05 -29.90
C GLU A 618 -32.28 15.74 -31.23
N ASP A 619 -32.97 15.90 -32.36
CA ASP A 619 -32.40 15.67 -33.68
C ASP A 619 -31.22 16.62 -33.96
N ARG A 620 -30.07 16.03 -34.30
CA ARG A 620 -28.84 16.79 -34.50
C ARG A 620 -28.92 17.73 -35.71
N ALA A 621 -29.53 17.29 -36.81
CA ALA A 621 -29.60 18.09 -38.03
C ALA A 621 -30.55 19.29 -37.86
N GLU A 622 -31.69 19.08 -37.20
CA GLU A 622 -32.61 20.14 -36.80
C GLU A 622 -31.94 21.14 -35.85
N ARG A 623 -31.22 20.66 -34.83
CA ARG A 623 -30.50 21.53 -33.89
C ARG A 623 -29.45 22.39 -34.58
N ILE A 624 -28.68 21.81 -35.51
CA ILE A 624 -27.71 22.56 -36.33
C ILE A 624 -28.42 23.64 -37.15
N ARG A 625 -29.50 23.29 -37.87
CA ARG A 625 -30.28 24.26 -38.66
C ARG A 625 -30.84 25.40 -37.80
N PHE A 626 -31.36 25.08 -36.61
CA PHE A 626 -31.84 26.07 -35.64
C PHE A 626 -30.71 27.03 -35.21
N LEU A 627 -29.55 26.48 -34.84
CA LEU A 627 -28.38 27.29 -34.46
C LEU A 627 -27.88 28.16 -35.62
N GLU A 628 -27.88 27.65 -36.86
CA GLU A 628 -27.50 28.43 -38.05
C GLU A 628 -28.47 29.57 -38.37
N GLN A 629 -29.77 29.35 -38.20
CA GLN A 629 -30.79 30.37 -38.39
C GLN A 629 -30.66 31.50 -37.37
N LYS A 630 -30.38 31.16 -36.10
CA LYS A 630 -30.25 32.15 -35.01
C LYS A 630 -28.89 32.87 -35.02
N PHE A 631 -27.88 32.27 -35.65
CA PHE A 631 -26.55 32.83 -35.80
C PHE A 631 -26.08 32.74 -37.27
N PRO A 632 -26.63 33.58 -38.17
CA PRO A 632 -26.39 33.51 -39.61
C PRO A 632 -24.92 33.78 -39.97
N ALA A 633 -24.48 33.23 -41.10
CA ALA A 633 -23.07 33.02 -41.48
C ALA A 633 -22.16 34.27 -41.50
N GLY A 634 -22.68 35.50 -41.48
CA GLY A 634 -21.89 36.71 -41.24
C GLY A 634 -21.26 36.78 -39.83
N SER A 635 -21.67 35.88 -38.94
CA SER A 635 -21.12 35.66 -37.58
C SER A 635 -20.25 34.40 -37.46
N LYS A 636 -20.02 33.66 -38.56
CA LYS A 636 -19.01 32.59 -38.60
C LYS A 636 -17.66 33.28 -38.89
N PRO A 637 -16.68 33.27 -37.98
CA PRO A 637 -15.29 33.48 -38.38
C PRO A 637 -14.98 32.60 -39.60
N LYS A 638 -14.28 33.13 -40.60
CA LYS A 638 -13.78 32.29 -41.70
C LYS A 638 -12.89 31.21 -41.08
N TYR A 639 -13.34 29.96 -41.09
CA TYR A 639 -12.62 28.84 -40.51
C TYR A 639 -11.95 28.03 -41.61
N ASP A 640 -10.66 28.30 -41.85
CA ASP A 640 -9.76 27.42 -42.60
C ASP A 640 -9.26 26.33 -41.65
N CYS A 641 -9.93 25.17 -41.58
CA CYS A 641 -9.37 24.01 -40.86
C CYS A 641 -9.94 22.68 -41.40
N ALA A 642 -9.26 22.14 -42.40
CA ALA A 642 -9.04 20.70 -42.55
C ALA A 642 -7.75 20.42 -43.34
N GLU A 643 -7.44 21.20 -44.37
CA GLU A 643 -6.26 20.94 -45.22
C GLU A 643 -4.94 21.46 -44.62
N ASN A 644 -4.93 22.57 -43.85
CA ASN A 644 -3.67 23.17 -43.39
C ASN A 644 -3.05 22.53 -42.13
N VAL A 645 -3.77 21.68 -41.39
CA VAL A 645 -3.20 21.02 -40.20
C VAL A 645 -2.21 19.92 -40.58
N MET A 646 -2.33 19.34 -41.78
CA MET A 646 -1.35 18.40 -42.33
C MET A 646 -0.16 19.10 -43.00
N THR A 647 -0.35 20.30 -43.58
CA THR A 647 0.72 21.05 -44.27
C THR A 647 1.77 21.61 -43.31
N ILE A 648 1.40 21.95 -42.08
CA ILE A 648 2.34 22.44 -41.05
C ILE A 648 3.23 21.30 -40.49
N LEU A 649 2.91 20.03 -40.77
CA LEU A 649 3.75 18.88 -40.40
C LEU A 649 4.91 18.61 -41.37
N GLN A 650 5.04 19.38 -42.46
CA GLN A 650 6.05 19.14 -43.51
C GLN A 650 7.14 20.21 -43.64
N ASN A 651 7.14 21.27 -42.82
CA ASN A 651 8.27 22.21 -42.79
C ASN A 651 8.79 22.37 -41.34
N PRO A 652 10.06 22.02 -41.08
CA PRO A 652 10.67 21.97 -39.74
C PRO A 652 10.78 23.33 -39.04
#